data_AF-A0A7X3WBQ2-F1
#
_entry.id   AF-A0A7X3WBQ2-F1
#
_cell.length_a   1.000
_cell.length_b   1.000
_cell.length_c   1.000
_cell.angle_alpha   90.00
_cell.angle_beta   90.00
_cell.angle_gamma   90.00
#
_symmetry.space_group_name_H-M   'P 1'
#
loop_
_entity.id
_entity.type
_entity.pdbx_description
1 polymer ?
#
loop_
_entity_poly.entity_id
_entity_poly.type
_entity_poly.pdbx_seq_one_letter_code
_entity_poly.pdbx_strand_id
1 'polypeptide(L)'
;MAMSSPPSTSVTSSWITRGFEAFRRGAFSNGGQNLYVSRAGVLQRIHQFDLDRDGYVDLVFCNSQNHGEKPPVTVYHDVFGRTTSRFLPSDGARTGVVADLNGDGYDDLVVGMFYNGIRRDLNAFLYYGGPDGLGERRVQYLPAPCCTSVAAGDFDGDGRPDLAFVSGGRLRLFPQTALGFEPKGYRDLDIEADQAASCDVDGDGFADLVIRTARGNVRVYWGGPDGIVPERSSDVPVDTDPPDKSDQADQADQADQADQADQDLDGYPEEVDPAVPLVSVLRVRGVPHVFVARTDAVFLVPFEGGRAAGTPVRLSCRNAFAAASGDLAGDGRCDLVVACRDRHDGEECSWLYHGGDEDRYSDQNRTAIPSRYACDAAVGDLDGDGRSEIVICQTHTPESYTSESLAYRWGRDGLAPPRVLETHDARRVLLVRMARASDDPLPQAVFINQFSRNLRGDIPVCVYHGGPDGFDAERRQEVPGWGAVEALRCDLNDDGMPDLILANASENSVRQDPGSYVYYNGEGRFGSEPDVRLPTVRAHGVCCADLDRDGYLDLVFCGFDNPDIVIFYGGQDGFDAGRTERIRLEYEGVVYKDPRWIFLVDLNGDGWLDLVVPQIADDYSFILWGGPEGFSMDRCQALSVWHAACARAADLSGNGYPDLVIGGHEPSIGAPHDSFVHIYWNGPDGLREDRRTLLPSNAVNAMSIMDFNGDGLLDLFVCSYHDNRVRDIDSYIYWNRAGRGFSADDRTRLFTHSASGCVAADFDGDGRVDLAIAYHKVEGDHVGHSAVWWNGPGGFDARRVTRLPTTGPHGMTAVQTGDMLDAGPEEYYVSAPHEIPRGQAVTGIDWEAEYGPGTWVHAQVRWADSEEALARSAWLGTGGAGTWYETPQPVRAAGAGPWVQYRLALGAKNGGSTPRVTEVRLETG
;
A
#
# COMPACT_ATOMS: atom_id res chain seq x y z
N MET A 1 -22.40 79.73 49.79
CA MET A 1 -21.16 79.09 49.30
C MET A 1 -20.96 77.80 50.07
N ALA A 2 -21.31 76.67 49.46
CA ALA A 2 -20.83 75.35 49.82
C ALA A 2 -20.15 74.84 48.55
N MET A 3 -18.84 74.54 48.61
CA MET A 3 -18.12 73.98 47.47
C MET A 3 -18.48 72.49 47.38
N SER A 4 -19.20 72.12 46.34
CA SER A 4 -19.44 70.73 45.95
C SER A 4 -18.15 70.14 45.37
N SER A 5 -17.66 69.05 45.96
CA SER A 5 -16.63 68.20 45.35
C SER A 5 -17.13 67.67 43.99
N PRO A 6 -16.29 67.62 42.94
CA PRO A 6 -16.70 67.08 41.66
C PRO A 6 -16.89 65.55 41.77
N PRO A 7 -17.82 64.96 40.99
CA PRO A 7 -17.99 63.51 40.96
C PRO A 7 -16.73 62.85 40.39
N SER A 8 -16.20 61.83 41.06
CA SER A 8 -15.17 60.96 40.50
C SER A 8 -15.79 60.14 39.39
N THR A 9 -15.56 60.53 38.13
CA THR A 9 -15.81 59.69 36.98
C THR A 9 -14.80 58.55 37.01
N SER A 10 -15.21 57.33 37.39
CA SER A 10 -14.41 56.13 37.15
C SER A 10 -14.26 55.98 35.64
N VAL A 11 -13.06 56.19 35.12
CA VAL A 11 -12.77 55.98 33.70
C VAL A 11 -12.64 54.47 33.50
N THR A 12 -13.73 53.83 33.09
CA THR A 12 -13.71 52.46 32.59
C THR A 12 -13.00 52.44 31.24
N SER A 13 -11.94 51.63 31.12
CA SER A 13 -11.23 51.34 29.86
C SER A 13 -11.27 49.85 29.56
N SER A 14 -10.86 49.47 28.35
CA SER A 14 -10.81 48.06 27.96
C SER A 14 -9.53 47.75 27.18
N TRP A 15 -8.89 46.64 27.50
CA TRP A 15 -7.89 46.01 26.62
C TRP A 15 -8.63 45.06 25.67
N ILE A 16 -8.50 45.33 24.36
CA ILE A 16 -9.14 44.54 23.30
C ILE A 16 -8.04 43.85 22.48
N THR A 17 -8.17 42.53 22.31
CA THR A 17 -7.41 41.75 21.33
C THR A 17 -8.34 41.41 20.16
N ARG A 18 -8.03 41.92 18.96
CA ARG A 18 -8.81 41.70 17.74
C ARG A 18 -7.89 41.72 16.52
N GLY A 19 -8.09 40.79 15.60
CA GLY A 19 -7.36 40.72 14.34
C GLY A 19 -6.03 39.97 14.43
N PHE A 20 -5.49 39.60 13.27
CA PHE A 20 -4.31 38.74 13.13
C PHE A 20 -3.10 39.23 13.93
N GLU A 21 -2.69 40.48 13.71
CA GLU A 21 -1.53 41.08 14.40
C GLU A 21 -1.66 41.11 15.93
N ALA A 22 -2.88 41.13 16.45
CA ALA A 22 -3.11 41.17 17.89
C ALA A 22 -3.05 39.76 18.50
N PHE A 23 -3.75 38.80 17.90
CA PHE A 23 -3.79 37.43 18.39
C PHE A 23 -2.46 36.70 18.19
N ARG A 24 -1.77 36.88 17.07
CA ARG A 24 -0.49 36.18 16.78
C ARG A 24 0.65 36.49 17.76
N ARG A 25 0.50 37.51 18.61
CA ARG A 25 1.45 37.83 19.69
C ARG A 25 1.32 36.90 20.91
N GLY A 26 0.23 36.14 21.00
CA GLY A 26 0.06 35.12 22.02
C GLY A 26 0.89 33.87 21.74
N ALA A 27 0.68 32.85 22.56
CA ALA A 27 1.32 31.55 22.47
C ALA A 27 0.28 30.44 22.53
N PHE A 28 0.59 29.32 21.89
CA PHE A 28 -0.20 28.10 21.91
C PHE A 28 0.45 27.08 22.85
N SER A 29 -0.35 26.21 23.46
CA SER A 29 0.13 25.18 24.39
C SER A 29 1.01 24.13 23.73
N ASN A 30 0.73 23.77 22.47
CA ASN A 30 1.39 22.68 21.74
C ASN A 30 2.06 23.18 20.43
N GLY A 31 2.73 24.34 20.49
CA GLY A 31 3.44 24.92 19.33
C GLY A 31 2.58 25.34 18.14
N GLY A 32 1.25 25.17 18.22
CA GLY A 32 0.31 25.46 17.15
C GLY A 32 -0.05 24.27 16.25
N GLN A 33 0.21 23.02 16.69
CA GLN A 33 -0.09 21.84 15.87
C GLN A 33 -1.57 21.69 15.50
N ASN A 34 -2.48 22.16 16.36
CA ASN A 34 -3.93 22.09 16.10
C ASN A 34 -4.64 23.43 16.32
N LEU A 35 -3.90 24.52 16.55
CA LEU A 35 -4.44 25.84 16.86
C LEU A 35 -3.59 26.92 16.20
N TYR A 36 -4.22 27.87 15.51
CA TYR A 36 -3.53 28.96 14.83
C TYR A 36 -4.39 30.23 14.82
N VAL A 37 -3.79 31.34 14.38
CA VAL A 37 -4.51 32.59 14.14
C VAL A 37 -4.56 32.79 12.64
N SER A 38 -5.73 32.59 12.04
CA SER A 38 -5.91 32.76 10.61
C SER A 38 -5.62 34.20 10.18
N ARG A 39 -5.26 34.38 8.92
CA ARG A 39 -5.01 35.71 8.36
C ARG A 39 -6.23 36.63 8.46
N ALA A 40 -7.46 36.10 8.44
CA ALA A 40 -8.67 36.87 8.69
C ALA A 40 -8.76 37.42 10.13
N GLY A 41 -7.85 37.01 11.02
CA GLY A 41 -7.76 37.45 12.40
C GLY A 41 -8.63 36.65 13.34
N VAL A 42 -8.84 35.37 13.01
CA VAL A 42 -9.63 34.42 13.79
C VAL A 42 -8.69 33.46 14.51
N LEU A 43 -8.81 33.35 15.82
CA LEU A 43 -8.17 32.27 16.58
C LEU A 43 -9.06 31.02 16.49
N GLN A 44 -8.54 29.96 15.89
CA GLN A 44 -9.31 28.74 15.60
C GLN A 44 -8.41 27.50 15.56
N ARG A 45 -9.04 26.33 15.66
CA ARG A 45 -8.38 25.04 15.48
C ARG A 45 -8.16 24.75 14.01
N ILE A 46 -7.27 23.82 13.71
CA ILE A 46 -7.21 23.22 12.37
C ILE A 46 -8.39 22.22 12.27
N HIS A 47 -9.34 22.46 11.37
CA HIS A 47 -10.55 21.62 11.25
C HIS A 47 -10.21 20.31 10.55
N GLN A 48 -10.28 19.16 11.24
CA GLN A 48 -9.80 17.89 10.65
C GLN A 48 -10.87 16.81 10.48
N PHE A 49 -11.92 16.82 11.29
CA PHE A 49 -12.72 15.63 11.53
C PHE A 49 -14.20 15.74 11.18
N ASP A 50 -14.73 16.89 10.76
CA ASP A 50 -16.15 17.05 10.42
C ASP A 50 -16.27 17.86 9.12
N LEU A 51 -16.45 17.13 8.01
CA LEU A 51 -16.40 17.70 6.66
C LEU A 51 -17.73 18.33 6.25
N ASP A 52 -18.86 17.91 6.84
CA ASP A 52 -20.19 18.44 6.52
C ASP A 52 -20.79 19.34 7.63
N ARG A 53 -20.03 19.57 8.71
CA ARG A 53 -20.38 20.39 9.87
C ARG A 53 -21.62 19.90 10.62
N ASP A 54 -21.86 18.59 10.63
CA ASP A 54 -22.99 18.00 11.35
C ASP A 54 -22.71 17.74 12.85
N GLY A 55 -21.45 17.90 13.28
CA GLY A 55 -20.99 17.71 14.65
C GLY A 55 -20.53 16.29 14.98
N TYR A 56 -20.46 15.40 14.00
CA TYR A 56 -19.93 14.05 14.14
C TYR A 56 -18.62 13.89 13.37
N VAL A 57 -17.84 12.88 13.74
CA VAL A 57 -16.56 12.62 13.07
C VAL A 57 -16.79 11.90 11.74
N ASP A 58 -16.19 12.43 10.68
CA ASP A 58 -16.10 11.87 9.34
C ASP A 58 -14.79 11.11 9.13
N LEU A 59 -14.89 9.90 8.57
CA LEU A 59 -13.75 9.04 8.32
C LEU A 59 -13.36 9.07 6.85
N VAL A 60 -12.10 9.37 6.56
CA VAL A 60 -11.54 9.31 5.20
C VAL A 60 -10.62 8.09 5.13
N PHE A 61 -10.88 7.22 4.17
CA PHE A 61 -10.06 6.05 3.85
C PHE A 61 -9.35 6.26 2.52
N CYS A 62 -8.03 6.36 2.57
CA CYS A 62 -7.16 6.59 1.42
C CYS A 62 -6.96 5.28 0.65
N ASN A 63 -7.95 4.90 -0.15
CA ASN A 63 -7.88 3.77 -1.05
C ASN A 63 -6.79 3.98 -2.10
N SER A 64 -5.84 3.05 -2.22
CA SER A 64 -4.74 3.17 -3.18
C SER A 64 -4.60 1.98 -4.12
N GLN A 65 -5.15 0.82 -3.77
CA GLN A 65 -4.93 -0.45 -4.47
C GLN A 65 -6.21 -1.27 -4.54
N ASN A 66 -6.50 -1.88 -5.69
CA ASN A 66 -7.63 -2.80 -5.86
C ASN A 66 -7.24 -4.15 -6.47
N HIS A 67 -5.96 -4.32 -6.79
CA HIS A 67 -5.50 -5.52 -7.49
C HIS A 67 -5.60 -6.74 -6.58
N GLY A 68 -5.86 -7.91 -7.16
CA GLY A 68 -5.80 -9.19 -6.44
C GLY A 68 -4.49 -9.88 -6.76
N GLU A 69 -3.66 -10.19 -5.76
CA GLU A 69 -2.32 -10.80 -5.91
C GLU A 69 -2.32 -12.33 -5.87
N LYS A 70 -3.45 -12.90 -5.50
CA LYS A 70 -3.69 -14.35 -5.55
C LYS A 70 -4.99 -14.65 -6.33
N PRO A 71 -5.12 -14.15 -7.57
CA PRO A 71 -6.28 -14.47 -8.39
C PRO A 71 -6.37 -15.98 -8.60
N PRO A 72 -7.57 -16.56 -8.64
CA PRO A 72 -7.71 -17.98 -8.89
C PRO A 72 -7.21 -18.34 -10.29
N VAL A 73 -6.85 -19.61 -10.46
CA VAL A 73 -6.69 -20.21 -11.78
C VAL A 73 -8.07 -20.30 -12.45
N THR A 74 -8.19 -19.84 -13.70
CA THR A 74 -9.46 -19.85 -14.45
C THR A 74 -9.51 -21.05 -15.38
N VAL A 75 -10.59 -21.83 -15.31
CA VAL A 75 -10.87 -22.99 -16.16
C VAL A 75 -12.07 -22.68 -17.05
N TYR A 76 -11.87 -22.60 -18.36
CA TYR A 76 -12.92 -22.40 -19.36
C TYR A 76 -13.37 -23.73 -19.98
N HIS A 77 -14.68 -23.92 -20.01
CA HIS A 77 -15.36 -25.06 -20.63
C HIS A 77 -16.16 -24.60 -21.84
N ASP A 78 -16.24 -25.46 -22.87
CA ASP A 78 -17.04 -25.20 -24.08
C ASP A 78 -16.72 -23.82 -24.69
N VAL A 79 -15.43 -23.58 -24.95
CA VAL A 79 -14.85 -22.28 -25.32
C VAL A 79 -15.62 -21.63 -26.48
N PHE A 80 -16.06 -22.43 -27.45
CA PHE A 80 -16.72 -21.95 -28.65
C PHE A 80 -18.25 -22.17 -28.71
N GLY A 81 -18.82 -22.82 -27.69
CA GLY A 81 -20.27 -22.97 -27.51
C GLY A 81 -20.84 -21.98 -26.49
N ARG A 82 -21.40 -22.48 -25.39
CA ARG A 82 -22.01 -21.64 -24.34
C ARG A 82 -20.99 -20.92 -23.47
N THR A 83 -19.73 -21.35 -23.47
CA THR A 83 -18.60 -20.85 -22.64
C THR A 83 -18.96 -20.60 -21.19
N THR A 84 -18.47 -21.46 -20.30
CA THR A 84 -18.60 -21.26 -18.85
C THR A 84 -17.23 -21.32 -18.19
N SER A 85 -17.02 -20.57 -17.11
CA SER A 85 -15.78 -20.59 -16.35
C SER A 85 -15.99 -21.17 -14.95
N ARG A 86 -14.92 -21.76 -14.42
CA ARG A 86 -14.78 -22.19 -13.04
C ARG A 86 -13.43 -21.71 -12.49
N PHE A 87 -13.37 -21.47 -11.20
CA PHE A 87 -12.17 -21.01 -10.51
C PHE A 87 -11.57 -22.12 -9.62
N LEU A 88 -10.24 -22.23 -9.62
CA LEU A 88 -9.48 -23.04 -8.68
C LEU A 88 -8.62 -22.10 -7.82
N PRO A 89 -8.55 -22.27 -6.49
CA PRO A 89 -7.72 -21.42 -5.66
C PRO A 89 -6.25 -21.38 -6.11
N SER A 90 -5.62 -20.24 -5.93
CA SER A 90 -4.17 -20.07 -6.09
C SER A 90 -3.64 -19.26 -4.90
N ASP A 91 -2.33 -19.33 -4.69
CA ASP A 91 -1.64 -18.50 -3.70
C ASP A 91 -0.54 -17.71 -4.42
N GLY A 92 -0.91 -17.03 -5.52
CA GLY A 92 0.05 -16.27 -6.35
C GLY A 92 0.76 -17.14 -7.38
N ALA A 93 -0.01 -17.81 -8.24
CA ALA A 93 0.50 -18.72 -9.25
C ALA A 93 1.26 -17.99 -10.36
N ARG A 94 2.29 -18.65 -10.92
CA ARG A 94 3.06 -18.16 -12.08
C ARG A 94 3.13 -19.18 -13.21
N THR A 95 3.04 -20.47 -12.88
CA THR A 95 3.30 -21.54 -13.85
C THR A 95 2.45 -22.76 -13.58
N GLY A 96 2.39 -23.68 -14.53
CA GLY A 96 1.73 -24.96 -14.35
C GLY A 96 2.08 -25.98 -15.43
N VAL A 97 1.69 -27.22 -15.19
CA VAL A 97 1.78 -28.34 -16.13
C VAL A 97 0.59 -29.27 -15.95
N VAL A 98 0.24 -29.99 -17.00
CA VAL A 98 -0.84 -30.96 -17.04
C VAL A 98 -0.26 -32.34 -17.33
N ALA A 99 -0.66 -33.34 -16.54
CA ALA A 99 -0.34 -34.76 -16.76
C ALA A 99 -1.33 -35.64 -15.99
N ASP A 100 -1.62 -36.84 -16.46
CA ASP A 100 -2.27 -37.87 -15.64
C ASP A 100 -1.22 -38.46 -14.68
N LEU A 101 -1.10 -37.87 -13.48
CA LEU A 101 -0.03 -38.21 -12.54
C LEU A 101 -0.30 -39.56 -11.88
N ASN A 102 -1.57 -39.95 -11.73
CA ASN A 102 -1.96 -41.16 -11.00
C ASN A 102 -2.40 -42.32 -11.90
N GLY A 103 -2.47 -42.12 -13.22
CA GLY A 103 -2.81 -43.12 -14.22
C GLY A 103 -4.30 -43.48 -14.24
N ASP A 104 -5.20 -42.62 -13.76
CA ASP A 104 -6.64 -42.88 -13.71
C ASP A 104 -7.41 -42.46 -14.97
N GLY A 105 -6.68 -41.91 -15.94
CA GLY A 105 -7.13 -41.44 -17.23
C GLY A 105 -7.59 -39.98 -17.23
N TYR A 106 -7.61 -39.29 -16.09
CA TYR A 106 -7.97 -37.87 -16.04
C TYR A 106 -6.71 -37.01 -15.91
N ASP A 107 -6.65 -35.93 -16.69
CA ASP A 107 -5.55 -34.99 -16.55
C ASP A 107 -5.58 -34.31 -15.17
N ASP A 108 -4.44 -34.32 -14.47
CA ASP A 108 -4.21 -33.57 -13.25
C ASP A 108 -3.54 -32.23 -13.59
N LEU A 109 -3.76 -31.23 -12.73
CA LEU A 109 -3.16 -29.90 -12.88
C LEU A 109 -2.18 -29.63 -11.75
N VAL A 110 -0.93 -29.33 -12.08
CA VAL A 110 0.08 -28.84 -11.15
C VAL A 110 0.26 -27.34 -11.35
N VAL A 111 0.18 -26.58 -10.27
CA VAL A 111 0.30 -25.12 -10.27
C VAL A 111 1.46 -24.70 -9.37
N GLY A 112 2.44 -24.01 -9.95
CA GLY A 112 3.58 -23.46 -9.24
C GLY A 112 3.31 -22.03 -8.76
N MET A 113 3.53 -21.79 -7.47
CA MET A 113 3.32 -20.49 -6.83
C MET A 113 4.63 -19.70 -6.74
N PHE A 114 4.57 -18.41 -7.00
CA PHE A 114 5.74 -17.52 -7.03
C PHE A 114 5.70 -16.47 -5.95
N TYR A 115 4.63 -15.69 -5.86
CA TYR A 115 4.49 -14.59 -4.91
C TYR A 115 3.02 -14.29 -4.66
N ASN A 116 2.62 -14.21 -3.39
CA ASN A 116 1.22 -14.04 -2.99
C ASN A 116 0.90 -12.66 -2.40
N GLY A 117 1.77 -11.66 -2.60
CA GLY A 117 1.59 -10.33 -2.00
C GLY A 117 2.28 -10.10 -0.66
N ILE A 118 2.97 -11.12 -0.15
CA ILE A 118 3.68 -11.06 1.14
C ILE A 118 5.02 -11.77 1.02
N ARG A 119 5.02 -13.00 0.50
CA ARG A 119 6.17 -13.90 0.56
C ARG A 119 6.29 -14.78 -0.68
N ARG A 120 7.44 -15.44 -0.80
CA ARG A 120 7.75 -16.37 -1.90
C ARG A 120 8.01 -17.81 -1.42
N ASP A 121 7.98 -18.07 -0.11
CA ASP A 121 8.13 -19.41 0.47
C ASP A 121 6.82 -20.23 0.41
N LEU A 122 6.33 -20.43 -0.81
CA LEU A 122 5.01 -20.99 -1.11
C LEU A 122 5.08 -22.46 -1.54
N ASN A 123 3.96 -23.18 -1.41
CA ASN A 123 3.84 -24.55 -1.91
C ASN A 123 3.22 -24.55 -3.32
N ALA A 124 3.64 -25.49 -4.16
CA ALA A 124 2.91 -25.82 -5.39
C ALA A 124 1.63 -26.60 -5.05
N PHE A 125 0.58 -26.42 -5.85
CA PHE A 125 -0.73 -27.03 -5.67
C PHE A 125 -0.95 -28.08 -6.76
N LEU A 126 -1.33 -29.30 -6.37
CA LEU A 126 -1.63 -30.40 -7.27
C LEU A 126 -3.12 -30.70 -7.19
N TYR A 127 -3.87 -30.40 -8.24
CA TYR A 127 -5.30 -30.67 -8.36
C TYR A 127 -5.52 -31.95 -9.14
N TYR A 128 -5.98 -33.01 -8.46
CA TYR A 128 -6.22 -34.28 -9.11
C TYR A 128 -7.54 -34.28 -9.89
N GLY A 129 -7.45 -34.58 -11.17
CA GLY A 129 -8.53 -34.74 -12.14
C GLY A 129 -9.41 -35.93 -11.83
N GLY A 130 -10.63 -35.94 -12.38
CA GLY A 130 -11.58 -37.04 -12.20
C GLY A 130 -12.93 -36.78 -12.84
N PRO A 131 -13.92 -37.66 -12.62
CA PRO A 131 -15.22 -37.58 -13.30
C PRO A 131 -15.98 -36.28 -12.99
N ASP A 132 -15.73 -35.67 -11.82
CA ASP A 132 -16.35 -34.40 -11.40
C ASP A 132 -15.52 -33.16 -11.83
N GLY A 133 -14.44 -33.36 -12.61
CA GLY A 133 -13.49 -32.32 -13.01
C GLY A 133 -12.39 -32.02 -11.98
N LEU A 134 -11.58 -31.00 -12.27
CA LEU A 134 -10.62 -30.41 -11.32
C LEU A 134 -11.33 -29.75 -10.13
N GLY A 135 -10.77 -29.81 -8.93
CA GLY A 135 -11.33 -29.12 -7.77
C GLY A 135 -10.63 -29.41 -6.45
N GLU A 136 -10.95 -28.63 -5.42
CA GLU A 136 -10.33 -28.68 -4.09
C GLU A 136 -10.56 -29.99 -3.32
N ARG A 137 -11.51 -30.83 -3.75
CA ARG A 137 -11.80 -32.12 -3.09
C ARG A 137 -10.57 -33.05 -3.08
N ARG A 138 -9.68 -32.94 -4.06
CA ARG A 138 -8.50 -33.78 -4.21
C ARG A 138 -7.30 -32.90 -4.54
N VAL A 139 -6.75 -32.27 -3.51
CA VAL A 139 -5.59 -31.38 -3.63
C VAL A 139 -4.44 -31.87 -2.75
N GLN A 140 -3.21 -31.75 -3.26
CA GLN A 140 -1.98 -31.95 -2.50
C GLN A 140 -1.07 -30.72 -2.63
N TYR A 141 -0.26 -30.47 -1.61
CA TYR A 141 0.71 -29.37 -1.57
C TYR A 141 2.14 -29.91 -1.52
N LEU A 142 3.02 -29.41 -2.38
CA LEU A 142 4.45 -29.76 -2.41
C LEU A 142 5.31 -28.51 -2.13
N PRO A 143 6.36 -28.62 -1.28
CA PRO A 143 7.23 -27.50 -0.98
C PRO A 143 8.14 -27.16 -2.17
N ALA A 144 7.71 -26.21 -2.99
CA ALA A 144 8.42 -25.70 -4.16
C ALA A 144 8.36 -24.16 -4.16
N PRO A 145 9.10 -23.48 -3.26
CA PRO A 145 9.06 -22.03 -3.12
C PRO A 145 9.66 -21.32 -4.33
N CYS A 146 9.29 -20.06 -4.55
CA CYS A 146 9.77 -19.27 -5.69
C CYS A 146 9.67 -20.03 -7.03
N CYS A 147 8.53 -20.68 -7.30
CA CYS A 147 8.40 -21.58 -8.43
C CYS A 147 8.24 -20.78 -9.73
N THR A 148 9.24 -20.84 -10.62
CA THR A 148 9.20 -20.15 -11.93
C THR A 148 8.77 -21.08 -13.07
N SER A 149 8.96 -22.39 -12.91
CA SER A 149 8.61 -23.38 -13.91
C SER A 149 8.36 -24.77 -13.30
N VAL A 150 7.58 -25.60 -14.00
CA VAL A 150 7.32 -26.98 -13.61
C VAL A 150 7.18 -27.87 -14.85
N ALA A 151 7.77 -29.06 -14.80
CA ALA A 151 7.68 -30.08 -15.82
C ALA A 151 7.28 -31.43 -15.19
N ALA A 152 6.60 -32.29 -15.96
CA ALA A 152 6.14 -33.60 -15.52
C ALA A 152 6.60 -34.70 -16.50
N GLY A 153 7.18 -35.78 -16.01
CA GLY A 153 7.67 -36.86 -16.87
C GLY A 153 8.20 -38.03 -16.07
N ASP A 154 8.13 -39.23 -16.64
CA ASP A 154 8.69 -40.45 -16.06
C ASP A 154 10.21 -40.46 -16.31
N PHE A 155 10.99 -39.80 -15.43
CA PHE A 155 12.42 -39.60 -15.66
C PHE A 155 13.25 -40.84 -15.33
N ASP A 156 12.71 -41.77 -14.52
CA ASP A 156 13.38 -42.99 -14.06
C ASP A 156 12.83 -44.29 -14.66
N GLY A 157 11.77 -44.19 -15.48
CA GLY A 157 11.21 -45.27 -16.28
C GLY A 157 10.37 -46.26 -15.48
N ASP A 158 9.88 -45.87 -14.31
CA ASP A 158 9.08 -46.73 -13.43
C ASP A 158 7.58 -46.77 -13.83
N GLY A 159 7.19 -45.97 -14.82
CA GLY A 159 5.83 -45.83 -15.33
C GLY A 159 4.98 -44.81 -14.57
N ARG A 160 5.56 -44.03 -13.64
CA ARG A 160 4.89 -42.97 -12.88
C ARG A 160 5.52 -41.63 -13.21
N PRO A 161 4.74 -40.62 -13.65
CA PRO A 161 5.30 -39.30 -13.89
C PRO A 161 5.87 -38.68 -12.61
N ASP A 162 7.11 -38.23 -12.66
CA ASP A 162 7.73 -37.38 -11.64
C ASP A 162 7.44 -35.90 -11.89
N LEU A 163 7.74 -35.05 -10.91
CA LEU A 163 7.64 -33.60 -11.03
C LEU A 163 8.99 -32.92 -10.84
N ALA A 164 9.34 -32.04 -11.78
CA ALA A 164 10.55 -31.23 -11.76
C ALA A 164 10.17 -29.75 -11.64
N PHE A 165 10.38 -29.15 -10.48
CA PHE A 165 10.13 -27.73 -10.23
C PHE A 165 11.42 -26.92 -10.36
N VAL A 166 11.34 -25.76 -10.99
CA VAL A 166 12.37 -24.73 -10.89
C VAL A 166 12.01 -23.85 -9.70
N SER A 167 12.78 -23.99 -8.61
CA SER A 167 12.54 -23.38 -7.31
C SER A 167 13.78 -22.59 -6.89
N GLY A 168 13.65 -21.26 -6.78
CA GLY A 168 14.77 -20.38 -6.42
C GLY A 168 15.96 -20.47 -7.38
N GLY A 169 15.69 -20.62 -8.68
CA GLY A 169 16.71 -20.74 -9.73
C GLY A 169 17.40 -22.10 -9.82
N ARG A 170 16.97 -23.09 -9.02
CA ARG A 170 17.51 -24.45 -9.00
C ARG A 170 16.43 -25.49 -9.27
N LEU A 171 16.84 -26.66 -9.73
CA LEU A 171 15.91 -27.76 -9.97
C LEU A 171 15.63 -28.57 -8.70
N ARG A 172 14.36 -28.70 -8.34
CA ARG A 172 13.85 -29.58 -7.29
C ARG A 172 13.02 -30.70 -7.92
N LEU A 173 13.46 -31.94 -7.77
CA LEU A 173 12.77 -33.11 -8.30
C LEU A 173 11.98 -33.81 -7.20
N PHE A 174 10.70 -34.11 -7.47
CA PHE A 174 9.85 -34.98 -6.68
C PHE A 174 9.59 -36.27 -7.46
N PRO A 175 10.36 -37.34 -7.18
CA PRO A 175 10.04 -38.65 -7.70
C PRO A 175 8.69 -39.13 -7.18
N GLN A 176 7.91 -39.79 -8.03
CA GLN A 176 6.64 -40.37 -7.61
C GLN A 176 6.86 -41.80 -7.12
N THR A 177 6.35 -42.13 -5.92
CA THR A 177 6.45 -43.49 -5.39
C THR A 177 5.11 -44.22 -5.51
N ALA A 178 5.06 -45.48 -5.06
CA ALA A 178 3.79 -46.20 -4.93
C ALA A 178 2.79 -45.53 -3.95
N LEU A 179 3.26 -44.59 -3.12
CA LEU A 179 2.41 -43.77 -2.24
C LEU A 179 1.97 -42.44 -2.88
N GLY A 180 2.41 -42.14 -4.11
CA GLY A 180 2.28 -40.85 -4.76
C GLY A 180 3.46 -39.92 -4.44
N PHE A 181 3.23 -38.61 -4.47
CA PHE A 181 4.25 -37.62 -4.11
C PHE A 181 4.34 -37.47 -2.59
N GLU A 182 5.54 -37.62 -2.05
CA GLU A 182 5.79 -37.42 -0.62
C GLU A 182 6.35 -36.00 -0.40
N PRO A 183 5.78 -35.16 0.47
CA PRO A 183 6.22 -33.75 0.61
C PRO A 183 7.69 -33.56 0.98
N LYS A 184 8.36 -34.57 1.55
CA LYS A 184 9.79 -34.57 1.87
C LYS A 184 10.63 -35.50 0.99
N GLY A 185 10.00 -36.15 0.00
CA GLY A 185 10.65 -37.08 -0.93
C GLY A 185 11.41 -36.39 -2.06
N TYR A 186 11.58 -35.06 -2.02
CA TYR A 186 12.27 -34.33 -3.07
C TYR A 186 13.79 -34.40 -2.92
N ARG A 187 14.48 -34.16 -4.04
CA ARG A 187 15.91 -33.90 -4.09
C ARG A 187 16.18 -32.63 -4.88
N ASP A 188 17.04 -31.77 -4.33
CA ASP A 188 17.53 -30.59 -5.03
C ASP A 188 18.77 -30.98 -5.85
N LEU A 189 18.76 -30.63 -7.13
CA LEU A 189 19.85 -30.88 -8.07
C LEU A 189 20.58 -29.56 -8.33
N ASP A 190 21.90 -29.61 -8.44
CA ASP A 190 22.75 -28.45 -8.77
C ASP A 190 22.68 -28.14 -10.27
N ILE A 191 21.46 -27.85 -10.72
CA ILE A 191 21.11 -27.48 -12.08
C ILE A 191 20.49 -26.09 -12.00
N GLU A 192 21.20 -25.10 -12.51
CA GLU A 192 20.66 -23.76 -12.71
C GLU A 192 19.56 -23.81 -13.76
N ALA A 193 18.39 -23.27 -13.43
CA ALA A 193 17.23 -23.30 -14.30
C ALA A 193 16.37 -22.05 -14.08
N ASP A 194 15.76 -21.58 -15.15
CA ASP A 194 14.72 -20.54 -15.15
C ASP A 194 13.40 -21.11 -15.68
N GLN A 195 13.47 -21.84 -16.80
CA GLN A 195 12.35 -22.58 -17.39
C GLN A 195 12.70 -24.06 -17.60
N ALA A 196 11.69 -24.92 -17.49
CA ALA A 196 11.81 -26.36 -17.67
C ALA A 196 10.65 -26.92 -18.51
N ALA A 197 10.96 -27.88 -19.37
CA ALA A 197 9.99 -28.72 -20.06
C ALA A 197 10.50 -30.16 -20.07
N SER A 198 9.59 -31.12 -20.24
CA SER A 198 9.91 -32.54 -20.27
C SER A 198 9.36 -33.23 -21.51
N CYS A 199 10.11 -34.18 -22.02
CA CYS A 199 9.73 -35.06 -23.12
C CYS A 199 10.78 -36.16 -23.23
N ASP A 200 10.42 -37.37 -23.65
CA ASP A 200 11.42 -38.34 -24.15
C ASP A 200 11.92 -37.84 -25.52
N VAL A 201 13.07 -37.16 -25.50
CA VAL A 201 13.66 -36.46 -26.65
C VAL A 201 14.56 -37.39 -27.44
N ASP A 202 15.31 -38.29 -26.77
CA ASP A 202 16.19 -39.24 -27.45
C ASP A 202 15.53 -40.57 -27.82
N GLY A 203 14.30 -40.82 -27.35
CA GLY A 203 13.48 -41.99 -27.68
C GLY A 203 13.89 -43.25 -26.92
N ASP A 204 14.61 -43.12 -25.80
CA ASP A 204 15.10 -44.26 -25.01
C ASP A 204 14.08 -44.79 -23.98
N GLY A 205 12.90 -44.15 -23.91
CA GLY A 205 11.80 -44.53 -23.03
C GLY A 205 11.83 -43.87 -21.65
N PHE A 206 12.84 -43.06 -21.36
CA PHE A 206 12.87 -42.19 -20.19
C PHE A 206 12.49 -40.76 -20.61
N ALA A 207 11.71 -40.05 -19.80
CA ALA A 207 11.54 -38.64 -20.03
C ALA A 207 12.87 -37.91 -19.82
N ASP A 208 13.17 -36.95 -20.69
CA ASP A 208 14.26 -36.01 -20.55
C ASP A 208 13.75 -34.67 -20.04
N LEU A 209 14.66 -33.85 -19.51
CA LEU A 209 14.36 -32.51 -19.03
C LEU A 209 15.14 -31.48 -19.84
N VAL A 210 14.41 -30.58 -20.51
CA VAL A 210 14.97 -29.47 -21.25
C VAL A 210 14.91 -28.23 -20.37
N ILE A 211 16.08 -27.66 -20.07
CA ILE A 211 16.24 -26.52 -19.19
C ILE A 211 16.72 -25.32 -19.98
N ARG A 212 16.07 -24.18 -19.76
CA ARG A 212 16.58 -22.86 -20.12
C ARG A 212 17.09 -22.18 -18.85
N THR A 213 18.31 -21.66 -18.88
CA THR A 213 18.87 -20.85 -17.78
C THR A 213 18.41 -19.40 -17.89
N ALA A 214 18.62 -18.59 -16.84
CA ALA A 214 18.31 -17.16 -16.88
C ALA A 214 19.03 -16.44 -18.04
N ARG A 215 20.25 -16.88 -18.39
CA ARG A 215 21.04 -16.36 -19.53
C ARG A 215 20.58 -16.86 -20.91
N GLY A 216 19.52 -17.66 -20.97
CA GLY A 216 18.95 -18.18 -22.22
C GLY A 216 19.66 -19.39 -22.83
N ASN A 217 20.68 -19.95 -22.15
CA ASN A 217 21.30 -21.21 -22.54
C ASN A 217 20.27 -22.33 -22.42
N VAL A 218 20.21 -23.23 -23.41
CA VAL A 218 19.30 -24.37 -23.39
C VAL A 218 20.11 -25.67 -23.35
N ARG A 219 19.76 -26.54 -22.42
CA ARG A 219 20.45 -27.82 -22.19
C ARG A 219 19.43 -28.92 -21.94
N VAL A 220 19.67 -30.09 -22.51
CA VAL A 220 18.89 -31.31 -22.23
C VAL A 220 19.62 -32.11 -21.16
N TYR A 221 18.92 -32.47 -20.10
CA TYR A 221 19.35 -33.43 -19.09
C TYR A 221 18.62 -34.74 -19.35
N TRP A 222 19.40 -35.78 -19.63
CA TRP A 222 18.85 -37.04 -20.14
C TRP A 222 18.28 -37.88 -19.01
N GLY A 223 17.11 -38.46 -19.22
CA GLY A 223 16.49 -39.47 -18.37
C GLY A 223 17.31 -40.77 -18.29
N GLY A 224 16.91 -41.65 -17.39
CA GLY A 224 17.56 -42.94 -17.21
C GLY A 224 17.25 -43.58 -15.86
N PRO A 225 17.73 -44.80 -15.57
CA PRO A 225 17.30 -45.59 -14.42
C PRO A 225 17.47 -44.96 -13.02
N ASP A 226 18.29 -43.92 -12.90
CA ASP A 226 18.51 -43.16 -11.65
C ASP A 226 17.72 -41.83 -11.61
N GLY A 227 16.84 -41.61 -12.59
CA GLY A 227 16.18 -40.32 -12.89
C GLY A 227 17.15 -39.29 -13.47
N ILE A 228 16.77 -38.01 -13.43
CA ILE A 228 17.64 -36.89 -13.85
C ILE A 228 18.86 -36.76 -12.92
N VAL A 229 20.06 -36.63 -13.52
CA VAL A 229 21.33 -36.33 -12.84
C VAL A 229 22.11 -35.22 -13.60
N PRO A 230 22.81 -34.29 -12.92
CA PRO A 230 23.45 -33.13 -13.56
C PRO A 230 24.50 -33.47 -14.63
N GLU A 231 25.25 -34.56 -14.43
CA GLU A 231 26.37 -34.96 -15.29
C GLU A 231 25.92 -35.54 -16.63
N ARG A 232 24.66 -35.97 -16.73
CA ARG A 232 24.10 -36.60 -17.92
C ARG A 232 23.32 -35.56 -18.70
N SER A 233 24.04 -34.66 -19.35
CA SER A 233 23.43 -33.54 -20.10
C SER A 233 24.16 -33.22 -21.41
N SER A 234 23.49 -32.46 -22.27
CA SER A 234 24.04 -31.99 -23.55
C SER A 234 23.46 -30.63 -23.92
N ASP A 235 24.31 -29.74 -24.41
CA ASP A 235 23.89 -28.41 -24.86
C ASP A 235 23.09 -28.50 -26.16
N VAL A 236 22.04 -27.69 -26.24
CA VAL A 236 21.32 -27.46 -27.49
C VAL A 236 22.11 -26.42 -28.29
N PRO A 237 22.55 -26.72 -29.54
CA PRO A 237 23.52 -25.90 -30.28
C PRO A 237 22.87 -24.66 -30.91
N VAL A 238 22.39 -23.76 -30.07
CA VAL A 238 21.83 -22.45 -30.44
C VAL A 238 22.50 -21.39 -29.58
N ASP A 239 23.23 -20.48 -30.21
CA ASP A 239 23.90 -19.37 -29.54
C ASP A 239 22.91 -18.58 -28.67
N THR A 240 23.34 -18.11 -27.51
CA THR A 240 22.54 -17.20 -26.69
C THR A 240 22.51 -15.82 -27.33
N ASP A 241 21.46 -15.05 -27.07
CA ASP A 241 21.50 -13.62 -27.39
C ASP A 241 22.67 -12.97 -26.64
N PRO A 242 23.29 -11.91 -27.20
CA PRO A 242 24.21 -11.11 -26.42
C PRO A 242 23.48 -10.60 -25.18
N PRO A 243 24.13 -10.55 -23.99
CA PRO A 243 23.50 -9.99 -22.80
C PRO A 243 22.98 -8.60 -23.15
N ASP A 244 21.73 -8.35 -22.78
CA ASP A 244 21.11 -7.07 -23.06
C ASP A 244 21.88 -5.96 -22.31
N LYS A 245 21.88 -4.73 -22.81
CA LYS A 245 22.59 -3.64 -22.11
C LYS A 245 22.00 -3.35 -20.73
N SER A 246 20.78 -3.81 -20.45
CA SER A 246 20.12 -3.81 -19.15
C SER A 246 20.66 -4.89 -18.18
N ASP A 247 21.14 -6.04 -18.67
CA ASP A 247 21.61 -7.15 -17.82
C ASP A 247 22.94 -6.85 -17.09
N GLN A 248 23.62 -5.74 -17.42
CA GLN A 248 24.77 -5.26 -16.64
C GLN A 248 24.38 -4.54 -15.34
N ALA A 249 23.09 -4.22 -15.15
CA ALA A 249 22.58 -3.63 -13.92
C ALA A 249 22.16 -4.67 -12.87
N ASP A 250 22.00 -5.95 -13.23
CA ASP A 250 21.40 -6.96 -12.34
C ASP A 250 22.40 -7.87 -11.61
N GLN A 251 23.71 -7.59 -11.68
CA GLN A 251 24.74 -8.36 -10.94
C GLN A 251 25.64 -7.52 -10.02
N ALA A 252 25.35 -6.24 -9.87
CA ALA A 252 25.75 -5.43 -8.73
C ALA A 252 24.52 -4.63 -8.32
N ASP A 253 24.24 -4.57 -7.02
CA ASP A 253 23.25 -3.65 -6.43
C ASP A 253 21.79 -4.12 -6.41
N GLN A 254 21.52 -5.19 -5.63
CA GLN A 254 20.22 -5.38 -4.94
C GLN A 254 19.98 -4.34 -3.83
N ALA A 255 20.52 -3.13 -3.97
CA ALA A 255 20.36 -2.03 -3.01
C ALA A 255 20.13 -0.66 -3.67
N ASP A 256 20.26 -0.50 -5.00
CA ASP A 256 20.25 0.84 -5.63
C ASP A 256 19.49 0.90 -6.98
N GLN A 257 18.26 0.37 -7.06
CA GLN A 257 17.38 0.60 -8.24
C GLN A 257 16.47 1.84 -8.08
N ALA A 258 17.06 2.98 -7.72
CA ALA A 258 16.34 4.26 -7.60
C ALA A 258 16.67 5.29 -8.70
N ASP A 259 17.83 5.25 -9.36
CA ASP A 259 18.37 6.48 -9.97
C ASP A 259 18.49 6.52 -11.51
N GLN A 260 17.89 5.64 -12.32
CA GLN A 260 18.02 5.74 -13.80
C GLN A 260 16.77 5.40 -14.66
N ALA A 261 15.57 5.78 -14.23
CA ALA A 261 14.35 5.60 -15.04
C ALA A 261 13.90 6.86 -15.83
N ASP A 262 14.78 7.84 -16.10
CA ASP A 262 14.34 9.17 -16.57
C ASP A 262 14.71 9.54 -18.02
N GLN A 263 15.10 8.58 -18.87
CA GLN A 263 15.34 8.85 -20.30
C GLN A 263 14.91 7.68 -21.19
N ASP A 264 13.59 7.58 -21.44
CA ASP A 264 12.95 7.17 -22.72
C ASP A 264 11.49 6.76 -22.46
N LEU A 265 10.57 7.74 -22.48
CA LEU A 265 9.17 7.60 -22.06
C LEU A 265 8.18 7.10 -23.13
N ASP A 266 8.62 6.54 -24.27
CA ASP A 266 7.72 6.24 -25.40
C ASP A 266 7.75 4.78 -25.94
N GLY A 267 8.19 3.78 -25.18
CA GLY A 267 8.01 2.39 -25.63
C GLY A 267 8.37 1.29 -24.64
N TYR A 268 7.39 0.85 -23.82
CA TYR A 268 7.27 -0.41 -23.05
C TYR A 268 8.54 -1.00 -22.39
N PRO A 269 8.48 -1.30 -21.08
CA PRO A 269 8.04 -2.65 -20.71
C PRO A 269 7.23 -2.74 -19.40
N GLU A 270 6.51 -3.84 -19.26
CA GLU A 270 5.79 -4.33 -18.08
C GLU A 270 6.65 -4.16 -16.80
N GLU A 271 6.36 -3.15 -15.96
CA GLU A 271 7.13 -2.92 -14.71
C GLU A 271 6.86 -3.99 -13.64
N VAL A 272 5.93 -4.91 -13.90
CA VAL A 272 5.53 -5.99 -13.00
C VAL A 272 5.87 -7.33 -13.66
N ASP A 273 7.10 -7.78 -13.44
CA ASP A 273 7.64 -9.10 -13.84
C ASP A 273 7.41 -9.45 -15.33
N PRO A 274 8.33 -9.12 -16.25
CA PRO A 274 8.11 -9.29 -17.68
C PRO A 274 7.89 -10.76 -18.05
N ALA A 275 7.13 -10.99 -19.13
CA ALA A 275 7.04 -12.33 -19.69
C ALA A 275 8.46 -12.84 -20.06
N VAL A 276 8.78 -14.07 -19.70
CA VAL A 276 10.07 -14.71 -20.01
C VAL A 276 9.88 -15.78 -21.07
N PRO A 277 10.83 -15.97 -22.02
CA PRO A 277 10.71 -17.03 -22.99
C PRO A 277 10.67 -18.42 -22.34
N LEU A 278 9.62 -19.15 -22.63
CA LEU A 278 9.41 -20.53 -22.21
C LEU A 278 10.29 -21.48 -23.03
N VAL A 279 10.66 -22.59 -22.40
CA VAL A 279 11.21 -23.73 -23.12
C VAL A 279 10.09 -24.76 -23.30
N SER A 280 10.00 -25.36 -24.47
CA SER A 280 9.03 -26.42 -24.75
C SER A 280 9.62 -27.44 -25.73
N VAL A 281 9.03 -28.63 -25.77
CA VAL A 281 9.34 -29.65 -26.77
C VAL A 281 8.10 -29.90 -27.61
N LEU A 282 8.19 -29.60 -28.90
CA LEU A 282 7.10 -29.78 -29.87
C LEU A 282 7.29 -31.10 -30.60
N ARG A 283 6.19 -31.83 -30.86
CA ARG A 283 6.24 -33.03 -31.69
C ARG A 283 5.79 -32.71 -33.11
N VAL A 284 6.74 -32.65 -34.02
CA VAL A 284 6.49 -32.43 -35.45
C VAL A 284 6.70 -33.77 -36.16
N ARG A 285 5.63 -34.35 -36.71
CA ARG A 285 5.63 -35.70 -37.34
C ARG A 285 6.16 -36.81 -36.44
N GLY A 286 5.93 -36.70 -35.14
CA GLY A 286 6.44 -37.64 -34.13
C GLY A 286 7.89 -37.41 -33.71
N VAL A 287 8.63 -36.51 -34.38
CA VAL A 287 10.00 -36.14 -34.00
C VAL A 287 9.95 -35.01 -32.96
N PRO A 288 10.59 -35.17 -31.78
CA PRO A 288 10.70 -34.11 -30.79
C PRO A 288 11.62 -33.00 -31.31
N HIS A 289 11.13 -31.76 -31.18
CA HIS A 289 11.86 -30.55 -31.49
C HIS A 289 11.93 -29.68 -30.24
N VAL A 290 13.14 -29.36 -29.80
CA VAL A 290 13.31 -28.37 -28.73
C VAL A 290 13.07 -26.98 -29.31
N PHE A 291 12.09 -26.27 -28.77
CA PHE A 291 11.81 -24.88 -29.08
C PHE A 291 12.75 -23.97 -28.30
N VAL A 292 13.43 -23.09 -29.03
CA VAL A 292 14.37 -22.12 -28.46
C VAL A 292 14.06 -20.74 -29.03
N ALA A 293 13.60 -19.83 -28.18
CA ALA A 293 13.37 -18.45 -28.54
C ALA A 293 14.61 -17.57 -28.30
N ARG A 294 14.76 -16.57 -29.18
CA ARG A 294 15.76 -15.50 -29.15
C ARG A 294 15.09 -14.18 -29.48
N THR A 295 15.79 -13.07 -29.22
CA THR A 295 15.24 -11.71 -29.42
C THR A 295 14.62 -11.51 -30.80
N ASP A 296 15.26 -11.99 -31.87
CA ASP A 296 14.82 -11.79 -33.27
C ASP A 296 14.54 -13.09 -34.05
N ALA A 297 14.58 -14.25 -33.39
CA ALA A 297 14.35 -15.53 -34.06
C ALA A 297 13.82 -16.61 -33.11
N VAL A 298 13.19 -17.63 -33.71
CA VAL A 298 12.94 -18.90 -33.04
C VAL A 298 13.66 -20.03 -33.75
N PHE A 299 14.06 -21.02 -32.98
CA PHE A 299 14.73 -22.22 -33.46
C PHE A 299 13.94 -23.46 -33.03
N LEU A 300 13.73 -24.37 -33.97
CA LEU A 300 13.25 -25.71 -33.70
C LEU A 300 14.40 -26.68 -33.92
N VAL A 301 14.88 -27.31 -32.86
CA VAL A 301 16.04 -28.21 -32.90
C VAL A 301 15.55 -29.66 -32.85
N PRO A 302 15.58 -30.40 -33.98
CA PRO A 302 15.10 -31.78 -34.04
C PRO A 302 16.03 -32.76 -33.32
N PHE A 303 15.45 -33.80 -32.71
CA PHE A 303 16.18 -34.97 -32.21
C PHE A 303 15.62 -36.23 -32.89
N GLU A 304 16.33 -36.72 -33.91
CA GLU A 304 15.90 -37.83 -34.79
C GLU A 304 16.31 -39.22 -34.24
N GLY A 305 16.16 -39.41 -32.92
CA GLY A 305 16.60 -40.60 -32.21
C GLY A 305 18.06 -40.50 -31.74
N GLY A 306 18.26 -40.68 -30.43
CA GLY A 306 19.54 -40.48 -29.77
C GLY A 306 19.81 -39.02 -29.35
N ARG A 307 20.96 -38.80 -28.72
CA ARG A 307 21.29 -37.56 -27.97
C ARG A 307 21.90 -36.43 -28.80
N ALA A 308 21.97 -36.60 -30.12
CA ALA A 308 22.56 -35.61 -31.00
C ALA A 308 21.48 -34.68 -31.58
N ALA A 309 21.62 -33.38 -31.35
CA ALA A 309 20.78 -32.38 -31.99
C ALA A 309 20.99 -32.38 -33.52
N GLY A 310 19.89 -32.41 -34.26
CA GLY A 310 19.89 -32.22 -35.70
C GLY A 310 20.07 -30.76 -36.10
N THR A 311 19.91 -30.46 -37.40
CA THR A 311 20.08 -29.08 -37.90
C THR A 311 18.89 -28.21 -37.49
N PRO A 312 19.08 -27.11 -36.74
CA PRO A 312 17.98 -26.26 -36.32
C PRO A 312 17.24 -25.62 -37.50
N VAL A 313 15.91 -25.62 -37.46
CA VAL A 313 15.08 -24.78 -38.32
C VAL A 313 14.98 -23.41 -37.68
N ARG A 314 15.48 -22.36 -38.36
CA ARG A 314 15.41 -20.98 -37.90
C ARG A 314 14.26 -20.25 -38.59
N LEU A 315 13.40 -19.59 -37.81
CA LEU A 315 12.31 -18.76 -38.30
C LEU A 315 12.47 -17.33 -37.76
N SER A 316 12.15 -16.33 -38.58
CA SER A 316 12.27 -14.92 -38.21
C SER A 316 11.07 -14.50 -37.37
N CYS A 317 11.28 -14.23 -36.09
CA CYS A 317 10.20 -13.91 -35.16
C CYS A 317 10.78 -13.10 -34.00
N ARG A 318 10.30 -11.88 -33.81
CA ARG A 318 10.78 -10.99 -32.75
C ARG A 318 10.02 -11.19 -31.46
N ASN A 319 10.71 -11.12 -30.34
CA ASN A 319 10.14 -11.23 -28.99
C ASN A 319 9.21 -12.45 -28.87
N ALA A 320 9.74 -13.63 -29.20
CA ALA A 320 9.02 -14.89 -29.07
C ALA A 320 9.10 -15.41 -27.63
N PHE A 321 7.97 -15.91 -27.11
CA PHE A 321 7.88 -16.40 -25.74
C PHE A 321 7.59 -17.89 -25.68
N ALA A 322 6.65 -18.37 -26.49
CA ALA A 322 6.24 -19.77 -26.47
C ALA A 322 5.85 -20.24 -27.86
N ALA A 323 5.74 -21.56 -28.01
CA ALA A 323 5.17 -22.15 -29.20
C ALA A 323 4.36 -23.39 -28.85
N ALA A 324 3.37 -23.65 -29.70
CA ALA A 324 2.51 -24.82 -29.68
C ALA A 324 2.29 -25.33 -31.10
N SER A 325 1.93 -26.59 -31.24
CA SER A 325 1.75 -27.22 -32.55
C SER A 325 0.54 -28.14 -32.58
N GLY A 326 -0.17 -28.18 -33.71
CA GLY A 326 -1.32 -29.06 -33.91
C GLY A 326 -1.89 -28.94 -35.33
N ASP A 327 -2.86 -29.78 -35.66
CA ASP A 327 -3.50 -29.79 -36.99
C ASP A 327 -4.70 -28.85 -37.00
N LEU A 328 -4.50 -27.61 -37.44
CA LEU A 328 -5.55 -26.59 -37.43
C LEU A 328 -6.54 -26.80 -38.58
N ALA A 329 -6.08 -27.34 -39.70
CA ALA A 329 -6.91 -27.53 -40.89
C ALA A 329 -7.72 -28.85 -40.87
N GLY A 330 -7.35 -29.79 -40.01
CA GLY A 330 -7.86 -31.16 -39.99
C GLY A 330 -7.38 -31.97 -41.19
N ASP A 331 -6.23 -31.62 -41.77
CA ASP A 331 -5.68 -32.26 -42.97
C ASP A 331 -4.51 -33.22 -42.69
N GLY A 332 -4.19 -33.40 -41.42
CA GLY A 332 -3.12 -34.26 -40.91
C GLY A 332 -1.75 -33.61 -40.89
N ARG A 333 -1.61 -32.35 -41.30
CA ARG A 333 -0.35 -31.59 -41.23
C ARG A 333 -0.24 -30.85 -39.91
N CYS A 334 0.98 -30.72 -39.39
CA CYS A 334 1.21 -30.08 -38.10
C CYS A 334 1.57 -28.61 -38.33
N ASP A 335 0.68 -27.70 -37.92
CA ASP A 335 0.94 -26.27 -37.94
C ASP A 335 1.67 -25.83 -36.66
N LEU A 336 2.43 -24.75 -36.76
CA LEU A 336 3.19 -24.18 -35.64
C LEU A 336 2.67 -22.78 -35.31
N VAL A 337 2.24 -22.60 -34.07
CA VAL A 337 1.88 -21.30 -33.51
C VAL A 337 3.03 -20.83 -32.63
N VAL A 338 3.51 -19.61 -32.86
CA VAL A 338 4.50 -18.94 -32.01
C VAL A 338 3.84 -17.73 -31.37
N ALA A 339 3.68 -17.77 -30.04
CA ALA A 339 3.28 -16.61 -29.25
C ALA A 339 4.45 -15.64 -29.18
N CYS A 340 4.26 -14.46 -29.79
CA CYS A 340 5.29 -13.44 -29.87
C CYS A 340 4.69 -12.03 -29.88
N ARG A 341 5.57 -11.04 -29.70
CA ARG A 341 5.24 -9.61 -29.80
C ARG A 341 5.94 -8.99 -31.03
N ASP A 342 5.85 -9.68 -32.17
CA ASP A 342 6.33 -9.17 -33.46
C ASP A 342 5.29 -8.21 -34.06
N ARG A 343 5.59 -7.56 -35.19
CA ARG A 343 4.68 -6.62 -35.84
C ARG A 343 4.39 -6.97 -37.29
N HIS A 344 3.12 -6.90 -37.66
CA HIS A 344 2.63 -6.99 -39.03
C HIS A 344 1.70 -5.82 -39.32
N ASP A 345 1.97 -5.08 -40.40
CA ASP A 345 1.23 -3.87 -40.78
C ASP A 345 1.12 -2.80 -39.66
N GLY A 346 2.14 -2.73 -38.81
CA GLY A 346 2.24 -1.77 -37.70
C GLY A 346 1.64 -2.26 -36.39
N GLU A 347 0.83 -3.31 -36.42
CA GLU A 347 0.16 -3.90 -35.25
C GLU A 347 0.96 -5.09 -34.70
N GLU A 348 0.86 -5.31 -33.38
CA GLU A 348 1.47 -6.47 -32.75
C GLU A 348 0.75 -7.78 -33.18
N CYS A 349 1.51 -8.85 -33.35
CA CYS A 349 0.99 -10.14 -33.78
C CYS A 349 1.84 -11.31 -33.27
N SER A 350 1.17 -12.45 -33.14
CA SER A 350 1.75 -13.79 -33.07
C SER A 350 1.82 -14.40 -34.48
N TRP A 351 2.61 -15.46 -34.68
CA TRP A 351 2.77 -16.08 -36.00
C TRP A 351 2.22 -17.51 -36.03
N LEU A 352 1.43 -17.80 -37.07
CA LEU A 352 1.08 -19.14 -37.50
C LEU A 352 1.94 -19.53 -38.70
N TYR A 353 2.79 -20.55 -38.56
CA TYR A 353 3.53 -21.15 -39.67
C TYR A 353 2.79 -22.42 -40.13
N HIS A 354 2.38 -22.43 -41.40
CA HIS A 354 1.58 -23.53 -41.94
C HIS A 354 2.45 -24.77 -42.23
N GLY A 355 1.94 -25.93 -41.84
CA GLY A 355 2.49 -27.24 -42.20
C GLY A 355 2.48 -27.46 -43.71
N GLY A 356 3.50 -28.15 -44.22
CA GLY A 356 3.67 -28.42 -45.66
C GLY A 356 3.88 -29.92 -45.90
N ASP A 357 4.02 -30.36 -47.15
CA ASP A 357 4.20 -31.81 -47.44
C ASP A 357 5.44 -32.43 -46.75
N GLU A 358 6.42 -31.59 -46.39
CA GLU A 358 7.58 -31.96 -45.57
C GLU A 358 7.59 -31.33 -44.17
N ASP A 359 6.57 -30.55 -43.78
CA ASP A 359 6.50 -29.72 -42.57
C ASP A 359 7.73 -28.83 -42.32
N ARG A 360 8.35 -28.36 -43.42
CA ARG A 360 9.39 -27.34 -43.34
C ARG A 360 8.74 -25.96 -43.17
N TYR A 361 8.62 -25.52 -41.92
CA TYR A 361 8.18 -24.16 -41.60
C TYR A 361 9.09 -23.13 -42.28
N SER A 362 8.51 -22.03 -42.78
CA SER A 362 9.28 -20.96 -43.42
C SER A 362 8.60 -19.60 -43.27
N ASP A 363 9.39 -18.53 -43.28
CA ASP A 363 8.89 -17.15 -43.19
C ASP A 363 8.02 -16.73 -44.38
N GLN A 364 8.05 -17.47 -45.49
CA GLN A 364 7.22 -17.23 -46.67
C GLN A 364 5.81 -17.83 -46.55
N ASN A 365 5.62 -18.81 -45.66
CA ASN A 365 4.38 -19.54 -45.48
C ASN A 365 3.86 -19.38 -44.04
N ARG A 366 3.51 -18.15 -43.69
CA ARG A 366 2.99 -17.81 -42.37
C ARG A 366 1.82 -16.84 -42.44
N THR A 367 0.98 -16.85 -41.42
CA THR A 367 -0.14 -15.94 -41.21
C THR A 367 0.05 -15.21 -39.89
N ALA A 368 -0.12 -13.89 -39.90
CA ALA A 368 -0.14 -13.10 -38.67
C ALA A 368 -1.45 -13.39 -37.91
N ILE A 369 -1.32 -13.76 -36.64
CA ILE A 369 -2.43 -13.87 -35.70
C ILE A 369 -2.48 -12.55 -34.93
N PRO A 370 -3.58 -11.79 -35.01
CA PRO A 370 -3.73 -10.59 -34.18
C PRO A 370 -3.59 -10.94 -32.69
N SER A 371 -2.66 -10.33 -31.98
CA SER A 371 -2.50 -10.55 -30.53
C SER A 371 -1.74 -9.39 -29.94
N ARG A 372 -1.92 -9.13 -28.64
CA ARG A 372 -1.13 -8.14 -27.90
C ARG A 372 -0.69 -8.71 -26.56
N TYR A 373 0.53 -8.39 -26.15
CA TYR A 373 1.14 -8.88 -24.91
C TYR A 373 1.12 -10.41 -24.78
N ALA A 374 1.22 -11.12 -25.91
CA ALA A 374 1.23 -12.57 -25.93
C ALA A 374 2.45 -13.10 -25.14
N CYS A 375 2.24 -14.16 -24.35
CA CYS A 375 3.29 -14.80 -23.54
C CYS A 375 3.29 -16.33 -23.60
N ASP A 376 2.15 -16.95 -23.92
CA ASP A 376 2.04 -18.42 -24.06
C ASP A 376 1.02 -18.77 -25.14
N ALA A 377 1.07 -19.99 -25.67
CA ALA A 377 0.10 -20.51 -26.61
C ALA A 377 -0.21 -21.98 -26.35
N ALA A 378 -1.45 -22.38 -26.64
CA ALA A 378 -1.86 -23.78 -26.71
C ALA A 378 -2.63 -24.04 -28.00
N VAL A 379 -2.52 -25.27 -28.50
CA VAL A 379 -3.24 -25.73 -29.69
C VAL A 379 -3.91 -27.07 -29.38
N GLY A 380 -5.20 -27.19 -29.70
CA GLY A 380 -5.95 -28.43 -29.53
C GLY A 380 -7.41 -28.28 -29.96
N ASP A 381 -8.05 -29.41 -30.24
CA ASP A 381 -9.46 -29.48 -30.65
C ASP A 381 -10.38 -29.14 -29.47
N LEU A 382 -10.90 -27.91 -29.44
CA LEU A 382 -11.68 -27.36 -28.32
C LEU A 382 -13.18 -27.43 -28.56
N ASP A 383 -13.63 -27.69 -29.79
CA ASP A 383 -15.05 -27.82 -30.13
C ASP A 383 -15.46 -29.20 -30.68
N GLY A 384 -14.51 -30.12 -30.80
CA GLY A 384 -14.72 -31.53 -31.09
C GLY A 384 -14.97 -31.81 -32.57
N ASP A 385 -14.60 -30.89 -33.46
CA ASP A 385 -14.81 -31.02 -34.90
C ASP A 385 -13.66 -31.73 -35.63
N GLY A 386 -12.61 -32.11 -34.90
CA GLY A 386 -11.41 -32.78 -35.41
C GLY A 386 -10.35 -31.82 -35.96
N ARG A 387 -10.55 -30.50 -35.85
CA ARG A 387 -9.56 -29.46 -36.12
C ARG A 387 -9.08 -28.89 -34.81
N SER A 388 -7.84 -28.44 -34.79
CA SER A 388 -7.30 -27.78 -33.60
C SER A 388 -7.60 -26.28 -33.63
N GLU A 389 -7.95 -25.74 -32.46
CA GLU A 389 -8.03 -24.32 -32.21
C GLU A 389 -6.75 -23.80 -31.58
N ILE A 390 -6.53 -22.49 -31.74
CA ILE A 390 -5.40 -21.78 -31.14
C ILE A 390 -5.91 -21.03 -29.92
N VAL A 391 -5.21 -21.12 -28.80
CA VAL A 391 -5.40 -20.23 -27.66
C VAL A 391 -4.11 -19.45 -27.45
N ILE A 392 -4.19 -18.12 -27.54
CA ILE A 392 -3.10 -17.19 -27.24
C ILE A 392 -3.34 -16.61 -25.84
N CYS A 393 -2.42 -16.90 -24.92
CA CYS A 393 -2.36 -16.34 -23.59
C CYS A 393 -1.74 -14.95 -23.67
N GLN A 394 -2.44 -13.95 -23.13
CA GLN A 394 -1.96 -12.58 -23.07
C GLN A 394 -1.86 -12.12 -21.62
N THR A 395 -0.81 -11.38 -21.30
CA THR A 395 -0.57 -10.79 -19.97
C THR A 395 -1.44 -9.55 -19.77
N HIS A 396 -1.07 -8.70 -18.82
CA HIS A 396 -1.73 -7.43 -18.52
C HIS A 396 -1.56 -6.36 -19.61
N THR A 397 -2.39 -5.32 -19.56
CA THR A 397 -2.17 -4.06 -20.31
C THR A 397 -1.47 -3.05 -19.40
N PRO A 398 -0.99 -1.90 -19.92
CA PRO A 398 -0.44 -0.82 -19.08
C PRO A 398 -1.37 -0.30 -17.98
N GLU A 399 -2.65 -0.65 -18.02
CA GLU A 399 -3.69 -0.14 -17.14
C GLU A 399 -4.28 -1.20 -16.20
N SER A 400 -4.25 -2.46 -16.59
CA SER A 400 -5.06 -3.50 -15.96
C SER A 400 -4.39 -4.85 -16.04
N TYR A 401 -4.26 -5.49 -14.88
CA TYR A 401 -3.97 -6.91 -14.77
C TYR A 401 -5.12 -7.76 -15.29
N THR A 402 -6.38 -7.34 -15.09
CA THR A 402 -7.51 -8.01 -15.76
C THR A 402 -7.50 -7.64 -17.23
N SER A 403 -7.24 -8.63 -18.07
CA SER A 403 -7.09 -8.49 -19.51
C SER A 403 -7.85 -9.60 -20.23
N GLU A 404 -7.52 -9.84 -21.49
CA GLU A 404 -8.19 -10.81 -22.34
C GLU A 404 -7.16 -11.75 -22.95
N SER A 405 -7.45 -13.05 -22.95
CA SER A 405 -6.78 -14.04 -23.79
C SER A 405 -7.70 -14.42 -24.95
N LEU A 406 -7.11 -14.92 -26.04
CA LEU A 406 -7.81 -15.05 -27.33
C LEU A 406 -7.82 -16.51 -27.78
N ALA A 407 -9.00 -17.01 -28.17
CA ALA A 407 -9.15 -18.32 -28.78
C ALA A 407 -9.62 -18.19 -30.23
N TYR A 408 -8.88 -18.76 -31.16
CA TYR A 408 -9.13 -18.69 -32.59
C TYR A 408 -9.54 -20.04 -33.17
N ARG A 409 -10.49 -19.99 -34.12
CA ARG A 409 -10.90 -21.13 -34.95
C ARG A 409 -10.37 -21.02 -36.36
N TRP A 410 -10.07 -22.18 -36.94
CA TRP A 410 -9.73 -22.27 -38.35
C TRP A 410 -10.98 -22.47 -39.22
N GLY A 411 -11.43 -21.39 -39.84
CA GLY A 411 -12.59 -21.37 -40.73
C GLY A 411 -12.29 -21.84 -42.15
N ARG A 412 -13.31 -21.82 -43.01
CA ARG A 412 -13.17 -22.18 -44.44
C ARG A 412 -12.24 -21.24 -45.22
N ASP A 413 -12.18 -19.98 -44.82
CA ASP A 413 -11.41 -18.92 -45.49
C ASP A 413 -10.16 -18.49 -44.69
N GLY A 414 -9.73 -19.32 -43.72
CA GLY A 414 -8.63 -19.03 -42.80
C GLY A 414 -9.09 -18.71 -41.38
N LEU A 415 -8.25 -18.00 -40.63
CA LEU A 415 -8.48 -17.69 -39.22
C LEU A 415 -9.75 -16.85 -39.02
N ALA A 416 -10.70 -17.35 -38.22
CA ALA A 416 -11.91 -16.62 -37.86
C ALA A 416 -11.62 -15.56 -36.76
N PRO A 417 -12.49 -14.55 -36.56
CA PRO A 417 -12.38 -13.64 -35.42
C PRO A 417 -12.32 -14.41 -34.09
N PRO A 418 -11.52 -13.95 -33.11
CA PRO A 418 -11.31 -14.70 -31.88
C PRO A 418 -12.54 -14.67 -30.99
N ARG A 419 -12.69 -15.74 -30.21
CA ARG A 419 -13.42 -15.72 -28.95
C ARG A 419 -12.53 -15.07 -27.90
N VAL A 420 -13.05 -14.05 -27.23
CA VAL A 420 -12.39 -13.34 -26.14
C VAL A 420 -12.69 -14.03 -24.81
N LEU A 421 -11.67 -14.28 -24.01
CA LEU A 421 -11.74 -14.91 -22.69
C LEU A 421 -11.12 -13.96 -21.66
N GLU A 422 -11.86 -13.58 -20.62
CA GLU A 422 -11.34 -12.72 -19.55
C GLU A 422 -10.28 -13.48 -18.74
N THR A 423 -9.10 -12.89 -18.61
CA THR A 423 -7.98 -13.45 -17.86
C THR A 423 -7.36 -12.41 -16.93
N HIS A 424 -6.47 -12.82 -16.04
CA HIS A 424 -5.90 -11.93 -15.03
C HIS A 424 -4.39 -12.09 -15.00
N ASP A 425 -3.68 -11.24 -15.75
CA ASP A 425 -2.24 -11.28 -15.96
C ASP A 425 -1.78 -12.72 -16.21
N ALA A 426 -2.43 -13.37 -17.18
CA ALA A 426 -2.26 -14.79 -17.40
C ALA A 426 -0.85 -15.07 -17.90
N ARG A 427 -0.18 -16.00 -17.24
CA ARG A 427 1.21 -16.35 -17.52
C ARG A 427 1.35 -17.64 -18.32
N ARG A 428 0.37 -18.54 -18.23
CA ARG A 428 0.35 -19.83 -18.92
C ARG A 428 -1.05 -20.19 -19.36
N VAL A 429 -1.14 -20.87 -20.50
CA VAL A 429 -2.36 -21.55 -20.94
C VAL A 429 -2.10 -23.05 -21.10
N LEU A 430 -2.99 -23.87 -20.54
CA LEU A 430 -2.90 -25.32 -20.55
C LEU A 430 -4.22 -25.92 -21.04
N LEU A 431 -4.16 -27.01 -21.81
CA LEU A 431 -5.36 -27.74 -22.20
C LEU A 431 -5.49 -29.00 -21.35
N VAL A 432 -6.66 -29.17 -20.72
CA VAL A 432 -6.93 -30.26 -19.78
C VAL A 432 -8.08 -31.12 -20.29
N ARG A 433 -7.89 -32.43 -20.34
CA ARG A 433 -8.91 -33.41 -20.74
C ARG A 433 -9.49 -34.16 -19.53
N MET A 434 -10.81 -34.20 -19.47
CA MET A 434 -11.55 -34.84 -18.38
C MET A 434 -12.22 -36.15 -18.85
N ALA A 435 -11.46 -37.04 -19.49
CA ALA A 435 -11.98 -38.23 -20.15
C ALA A 435 -11.29 -39.51 -19.72
N ARG A 436 -12.05 -40.54 -19.33
CA ARG A 436 -11.62 -41.92 -19.61
C ARG A 436 -11.90 -42.18 -21.09
N ALA A 437 -11.06 -42.99 -21.74
CA ALA A 437 -10.95 -43.22 -23.19
C ALA A 437 -12.25 -43.59 -23.99
N SER A 438 -13.45 -43.47 -23.43
CA SER A 438 -14.73 -43.83 -24.05
C SER A 438 -15.76 -42.71 -24.22
N ASP A 439 -15.59 -41.50 -23.64
CA ASP A 439 -16.59 -40.40 -23.74
C ASP A 439 -16.03 -39.02 -24.19
N ASP A 440 -14.71 -38.90 -24.41
CA ASP A 440 -13.93 -37.72 -24.82
C ASP A 440 -14.65 -36.34 -24.78
N PRO A 441 -14.90 -35.77 -23.58
CA PRO A 441 -15.45 -34.42 -23.45
C PRO A 441 -14.42 -33.40 -23.94
N LEU A 442 -14.92 -32.31 -24.53
CA LEU A 442 -14.11 -31.20 -25.04
C LEU A 442 -13.03 -30.78 -24.03
N PRO A 443 -11.76 -30.63 -24.46
CA PRO A 443 -10.70 -30.10 -23.63
C PRO A 443 -11.05 -28.73 -23.05
N GLN A 444 -10.55 -28.47 -21.86
CA GLN A 444 -10.77 -27.23 -21.12
C GLN A 444 -9.52 -26.37 -21.22
N ALA A 445 -9.69 -25.07 -21.43
CA ALA A 445 -8.58 -24.12 -21.40
C ALA A 445 -8.39 -23.61 -19.97
N VAL A 446 -7.21 -23.84 -19.41
CA VAL A 446 -6.82 -23.41 -18.06
C VAL A 446 -5.81 -22.29 -18.15
N PHE A 447 -6.11 -21.16 -17.51
CA PHE A 447 -5.23 -20.00 -17.43
C PHE A 447 -4.65 -19.87 -16.02
N ILE A 448 -3.32 -19.82 -15.94
CA ILE A 448 -2.61 -19.54 -14.70
C ILE A 448 -2.47 -18.03 -14.56
N ASN A 449 -3.26 -17.46 -13.67
CA ASN A 449 -3.34 -16.02 -13.40
C ASN A 449 -2.42 -15.62 -12.25
N GLN A 450 -1.75 -14.48 -12.38
CA GLN A 450 -0.80 -14.00 -11.36
C GLN A 450 -1.32 -12.78 -10.58
N PHE A 451 -1.86 -11.77 -11.28
CA PHE A 451 -2.49 -10.60 -10.67
C PHE A 451 -3.82 -10.28 -11.37
N SER A 452 -4.72 -9.53 -10.72
CA SER A 452 -6.01 -9.13 -11.30
C SER A 452 -6.36 -7.68 -11.01
N ARG A 453 -7.30 -7.12 -11.78
CA ARG A 453 -7.87 -5.76 -11.66
C ARG A 453 -6.88 -4.64 -12.03
N ASN A 454 -6.94 -3.49 -11.35
CA ASN A 454 -6.32 -2.24 -11.79
C ASN A 454 -4.82 -2.21 -11.48
N LEU A 455 -4.03 -1.77 -12.45
CA LEU A 455 -2.59 -1.54 -12.31
C LEU A 455 -2.25 -0.07 -12.01
N ARG A 456 -3.10 0.90 -12.39
CA ARG A 456 -2.85 2.34 -12.20
C ARG A 456 -2.94 2.82 -10.75
N GLY A 457 -3.90 2.31 -9.99
CA GLY A 457 -4.17 2.79 -8.63
C GLY A 457 -5.01 4.08 -8.56
N ASP A 458 -5.67 4.48 -9.65
CA ASP A 458 -6.62 5.60 -9.73
C ASP A 458 -7.96 5.28 -9.05
N ILE A 459 -7.90 4.84 -7.79
CA ILE A 459 -9.04 4.39 -7.01
C ILE A 459 -9.55 5.55 -6.16
N PRO A 460 -10.86 5.83 -6.16
CA PRO A 460 -11.41 6.89 -5.34
C PRO A 460 -11.20 6.63 -3.84
N VAL A 461 -10.84 7.68 -3.12
CA VAL A 461 -10.85 7.76 -1.66
C VAL A 461 -12.31 7.76 -1.19
N CYS A 462 -12.61 7.05 -0.11
CA CYS A 462 -13.95 7.05 0.49
C CYS A 462 -14.00 7.97 1.71
N VAL A 463 -14.96 8.90 1.72
CA VAL A 463 -15.36 9.70 2.87
C VAL A 463 -16.65 9.11 3.43
N TYR A 464 -16.61 8.58 4.65
CA TYR A 464 -17.79 8.10 5.38
C TYR A 464 -18.22 9.14 6.38
N HIS A 465 -19.42 9.68 6.18
CA HIS A 465 -19.93 10.72 7.07
C HIS A 465 -20.41 10.11 8.38
N GLY A 466 -20.11 10.78 9.50
CA GLY A 466 -20.57 10.44 10.84
C GLY A 466 -22.08 10.68 11.00
N GLY A 467 -22.60 10.40 12.20
CA GLY A 467 -23.98 10.75 12.53
C GLY A 467 -24.41 10.23 13.90
N PRO A 468 -25.62 10.59 14.35
CA PRO A 468 -26.12 10.21 15.68
C PRO A 468 -26.24 8.70 15.93
N ASP A 469 -26.35 7.91 14.86
CA ASP A 469 -26.46 6.45 14.91
C ASP A 469 -25.12 5.75 14.59
N GLY A 470 -23.99 6.45 14.66
CA GLY A 470 -22.67 5.94 14.29
C GLY A 470 -22.46 5.99 12.77
N PHE A 471 -21.80 4.98 12.18
CA PHE A 471 -21.48 4.92 10.73
C PHE A 471 -22.36 3.93 9.95
N ASP A 472 -22.58 4.22 8.67
CA ASP A 472 -23.32 3.38 7.72
C ASP A 472 -22.54 3.22 6.40
N ALA A 473 -22.58 2.04 5.79
CA ALA A 473 -21.83 1.71 4.58
C ALA A 473 -22.28 2.48 3.32
N GLU A 474 -23.51 2.98 3.30
CA GLU A 474 -24.10 3.74 2.20
C GLU A 474 -23.98 5.25 2.41
N ARG A 475 -23.75 5.72 3.65
CA ARG A 475 -23.51 7.14 3.94
C ARG A 475 -22.05 7.52 3.65
N ARG A 476 -21.70 7.43 2.36
CA ARG A 476 -20.35 7.71 1.86
C ARG A 476 -20.34 8.57 0.60
N GLN A 477 -19.21 9.24 0.39
CA GLN A 477 -18.85 9.98 -0.81
C GLN A 477 -17.51 9.45 -1.33
N GLU A 478 -17.40 9.31 -2.65
CA GLU A 478 -16.16 8.89 -3.31
C GLU A 478 -15.49 10.14 -3.92
N VAL A 479 -14.22 10.35 -3.59
CA VAL A 479 -13.42 11.48 -4.06
C VAL A 479 -12.26 10.93 -4.90
N PRO A 480 -12.04 11.40 -6.13
CA PRO A 480 -10.95 10.87 -6.96
C PRO A 480 -9.58 10.99 -6.28
N GLY A 481 -8.80 9.92 -6.34
CA GLY A 481 -7.43 9.86 -5.83
C GLY A 481 -6.53 9.13 -6.82
N TRP A 482 -5.23 9.16 -6.61
CA TRP A 482 -4.27 8.45 -7.45
C TRP A 482 -3.20 7.78 -6.58
N GLY A 483 -3.44 6.53 -6.21
CA GLY A 483 -2.62 5.85 -5.20
C GLY A 483 -2.55 6.66 -3.92
N ALA A 484 -3.68 7.24 -3.48
CA ALA A 484 -3.71 8.10 -2.30
C ALA A 484 -3.43 7.26 -1.05
N VAL A 485 -2.40 7.63 -0.28
CA VAL A 485 -1.97 6.86 0.91
C VAL A 485 -2.21 7.58 2.23
N GLU A 486 -2.38 8.90 2.19
CA GLU A 486 -2.73 9.71 3.36
C GLU A 486 -3.68 10.84 2.97
N ALA A 487 -4.53 11.24 3.92
CA ALA A 487 -5.42 12.38 3.79
C ALA A 487 -5.33 13.29 5.01
N LEU A 488 -5.38 14.59 4.74
CA LEU A 488 -5.43 15.65 5.73
C LEU A 488 -6.62 16.55 5.42
N ARG A 489 -7.18 17.17 6.46
CA ARG A 489 -8.28 18.10 6.33
C ARG A 489 -7.96 19.35 7.10
N CYS A 490 -8.21 20.51 6.50
CA CYS A 490 -8.02 21.82 7.11
C CYS A 490 -8.69 22.89 6.26
N ASP A 491 -9.05 24.01 6.88
CA ASP A 491 -9.62 25.17 6.19
C ASP A 491 -8.50 25.98 5.52
N LEU A 492 -8.18 25.65 4.26
CA LEU A 492 -7.05 26.24 3.54
C LEU A 492 -7.37 27.62 2.97
N ASN A 493 -8.65 27.89 2.72
CA ASN A 493 -9.13 29.12 2.09
C ASN A 493 -9.80 30.12 3.08
N ASP A 494 -9.82 29.78 4.38
CA ASP A 494 -10.38 30.55 5.51
C ASP A 494 -11.90 30.82 5.39
N ASP A 495 -12.64 29.91 4.75
CA ASP A 495 -14.11 29.96 4.64
C ASP A 495 -14.83 29.27 5.82
N GLY A 496 -14.05 28.67 6.72
CA GLY A 496 -14.46 27.93 7.91
C GLY A 496 -14.75 26.45 7.65
N MET A 497 -14.78 25.98 6.40
CA MET A 497 -15.00 24.57 6.05
C MET A 497 -13.64 23.88 5.93
N PRO A 498 -13.48 22.66 6.46
CA PRO A 498 -12.29 21.88 6.16
C PRO A 498 -12.30 21.40 4.71
N ASP A 499 -11.22 21.69 4.00
CA ASP A 499 -10.88 21.16 2.69
C ASP A 499 -10.23 19.78 2.82
N LEU A 500 -10.07 19.06 1.71
CA LEU A 500 -9.44 17.73 1.68
C LEU A 500 -8.14 17.76 0.88
N ILE A 501 -7.07 17.27 1.51
CA ILE A 501 -5.75 17.11 0.91
C ILE A 501 -5.46 15.62 0.81
N LEU A 502 -5.05 15.15 -0.37
CA LEU A 502 -4.67 13.76 -0.64
C LEU A 502 -3.20 13.68 -1.04
N ALA A 503 -2.41 12.93 -0.24
CA ALA A 503 -1.05 12.56 -0.60
C ALA A 503 -1.10 11.38 -1.57
N ASN A 504 -0.87 11.67 -2.85
CA ASN A 504 -0.87 10.67 -3.92
C ASN A 504 0.55 10.13 -4.09
N ALA A 505 0.74 8.85 -3.76
CA ALA A 505 2.03 8.19 -3.86
C ALA A 505 2.28 7.60 -5.24
N SER A 506 1.20 7.29 -5.97
CA SER A 506 1.29 6.66 -7.30
C SER A 506 2.07 5.34 -7.26
N GLU A 507 2.04 4.62 -6.14
CA GLU A 507 2.87 3.43 -5.87
C GLU A 507 2.70 2.34 -6.94
N ASN A 508 1.50 2.19 -7.52
CA ASN A 508 1.26 1.21 -8.58
C ASN A 508 1.64 1.69 -9.99
N SER A 509 1.84 3.00 -10.17
CA SER A 509 2.08 3.62 -11.48
C SER A 509 2.99 4.85 -11.35
N VAL A 510 4.19 4.67 -10.79
CA VAL A 510 5.11 5.76 -10.42
C VAL A 510 5.46 6.70 -11.58
N ARG A 511 5.43 6.21 -12.82
CA ARG A 511 5.66 7.02 -14.04
C ARG A 511 4.51 7.97 -14.39
N GLN A 512 3.33 7.74 -13.81
CA GLN A 512 2.12 8.53 -14.02
C GLN A 512 1.78 9.37 -12.79
N ASP A 513 2.77 9.67 -11.95
CA ASP A 513 2.55 10.42 -10.70
C ASP A 513 1.97 11.81 -10.97
N PRO A 514 0.71 12.10 -10.55
CA PRO A 514 0.07 13.36 -10.84
C PRO A 514 0.35 14.44 -9.80
N GLY A 515 1.16 14.13 -8.77
CA GLY A 515 1.29 14.95 -7.57
C GLY A 515 0.07 14.87 -6.65
N SER A 516 0.13 15.59 -5.54
CA SER A 516 -0.89 15.56 -4.49
C SER A 516 -2.07 16.47 -4.82
N TYR A 517 -3.25 16.11 -4.35
CA TYR A 517 -4.50 16.82 -4.68
C TYR A 517 -5.02 17.62 -3.49
N VAL A 518 -5.61 18.78 -3.80
CA VAL A 518 -6.44 19.54 -2.87
C VAL A 518 -7.83 19.70 -3.48
N TYR A 519 -8.85 19.45 -2.67
CA TYR A 519 -10.26 19.67 -2.98
C TYR A 519 -10.84 20.68 -1.99
N TYR A 520 -11.29 21.81 -2.50
CA TYR A 520 -12.01 22.79 -1.70
C TYR A 520 -13.43 22.29 -1.41
N ASN A 521 -13.87 22.45 -0.17
CA ASN A 521 -15.11 21.86 0.29
C ASN A 521 -16.32 22.79 0.09
N GLY A 522 -17.24 22.39 -0.80
CA GLY A 522 -18.48 23.12 -1.05
C GLY A 522 -19.66 22.63 -0.19
N GLU A 523 -19.62 22.85 1.12
CA GLU A 523 -20.64 22.42 2.10
C GLU A 523 -20.80 20.88 2.21
N GLY A 524 -19.69 20.18 2.49
CA GLY A 524 -19.65 18.72 2.65
C GLY A 524 -19.53 17.93 1.34
N ARG A 525 -19.24 18.62 0.23
CA ARG A 525 -19.15 18.01 -1.11
C ARG A 525 -17.87 18.41 -1.82
N PHE A 526 -17.22 17.43 -2.41
CA PHE A 526 -16.01 17.60 -3.20
C PHE A 526 -16.31 17.47 -4.70
N GLY A 527 -15.55 18.20 -5.52
CA GLY A 527 -15.64 18.13 -6.98
C GLY A 527 -15.20 16.77 -7.54
N SER A 528 -15.51 16.51 -8.81
CA SER A 528 -15.05 15.32 -9.54
C SER A 528 -13.62 15.45 -10.07
N GLU A 529 -12.96 16.60 -9.85
CA GLU A 529 -11.59 16.91 -10.23
C GLU A 529 -10.97 17.73 -9.08
N PRO A 530 -9.66 17.61 -8.82
CA PRO A 530 -9.01 18.40 -7.79
C PRO A 530 -8.96 19.88 -8.19
N ASP A 531 -9.17 20.76 -7.22
CA ASP A 531 -9.08 22.22 -7.41
C ASP A 531 -7.63 22.68 -7.55
N VAL A 532 -6.71 22.02 -6.81
CA VAL A 532 -5.27 22.27 -6.91
C VAL A 532 -4.51 20.94 -7.01
N ARG A 533 -3.49 20.93 -7.86
CA ARG A 533 -2.50 19.85 -7.98
C ARG A 533 -1.15 20.38 -7.52
N LEU A 534 -0.65 19.86 -6.41
CA LEU A 534 0.65 20.20 -5.85
C LEU A 534 1.72 19.29 -6.48
N PRO A 535 2.84 19.83 -7.00
CA PRO A 535 3.90 19.06 -7.66
C PRO A 535 4.78 18.32 -6.64
N THR A 536 4.17 17.43 -5.86
CA THR A 536 4.85 16.46 -5.01
C THR A 536 5.34 15.28 -5.85
N VAL A 537 6.32 14.54 -5.33
CA VAL A 537 6.79 13.29 -5.94
C VAL A 537 6.56 12.16 -4.96
N ARG A 538 5.77 11.17 -5.38
CA ARG A 538 5.47 9.92 -4.68
C ARG A 538 5.05 10.14 -3.23
N ALA A 539 4.17 11.11 -3.02
CA ALA A 539 3.84 11.63 -1.70
C ALA A 539 3.24 10.54 -0.80
N HIS A 540 3.90 10.28 0.34
CA HIS A 540 3.52 9.23 1.29
C HIS A 540 3.26 9.76 2.71
N GLY A 541 3.48 11.04 2.93
CA GLY A 541 3.19 11.73 4.19
C GLY A 541 2.74 13.15 3.94
N VAL A 542 1.79 13.66 4.74
CA VAL A 542 1.39 15.08 4.73
C VAL A 542 1.07 15.61 6.14
N CYS A 543 1.56 16.82 6.44
CA CYS A 543 1.25 17.57 7.66
C CYS A 543 0.84 19.02 7.34
N CYS A 544 0.14 19.68 8.27
CA CYS A 544 -0.31 21.06 8.13
C CYS A 544 -0.15 21.85 9.42
N ALA A 545 0.34 23.09 9.31
CA ALA A 545 0.37 24.11 10.37
C ALA A 545 0.68 25.48 9.75
N ASP A 546 0.50 26.57 10.51
CA ASP A 546 1.03 27.91 10.15
C ASP A 546 2.51 27.99 10.58
N LEU A 547 3.41 27.48 9.73
CA LEU A 547 4.82 27.24 10.08
C LEU A 547 5.64 28.52 10.08
N ASP A 548 5.34 29.46 9.18
CA ASP A 548 6.01 30.77 9.11
C ASP A 548 5.29 31.88 9.91
N ARG A 549 4.16 31.54 10.55
CA ARG A 549 3.34 32.41 11.39
C ARG A 549 2.80 33.63 10.64
N ASP A 550 2.48 33.47 9.36
CA ASP A 550 1.88 34.50 8.52
C ASP A 550 0.34 34.48 8.53
N GLY A 551 -0.26 33.42 9.10
CA GLY A 551 -1.70 33.23 9.27
C GLY A 551 -2.35 32.40 8.16
N TYR A 552 -1.60 31.92 7.18
CA TYR A 552 -2.04 30.91 6.25
C TYR A 552 -1.48 29.55 6.66
N LEU A 553 -2.23 28.49 6.35
CA LEU A 553 -1.77 27.13 6.64
C LEU A 553 -0.78 26.67 5.56
N ASP A 554 0.33 26.09 6.00
CA ASP A 554 1.39 25.51 5.18
C ASP A 554 1.26 23.99 5.16
N LEU A 555 1.74 23.36 4.09
CA LEU A 555 1.72 21.91 3.92
C LEU A 555 3.14 21.36 3.79
N VAL A 556 3.44 20.31 4.56
CA VAL A 556 4.72 19.58 4.49
C VAL A 556 4.44 18.20 3.90
N PHE A 557 5.22 17.81 2.89
CA PHE A 557 5.13 16.49 2.25
C PHE A 557 6.45 15.74 2.29
N CYS A 558 6.35 14.42 2.39
CA CYS A 558 7.43 13.48 2.15
C CYS A 558 6.97 12.43 1.12
N GLY A 559 7.88 11.66 0.53
CA GLY A 559 7.54 10.61 -0.43
C GLY A 559 8.47 9.40 -0.34
N PHE A 560 8.02 8.25 -0.88
CA PHE A 560 8.86 7.06 -0.95
C PHE A 560 9.76 7.11 -2.19
N ASP A 561 10.94 6.48 -2.10
CA ASP A 561 12.03 6.63 -3.07
C ASP A 561 12.23 8.10 -3.53
N ASN A 562 12.18 9.02 -2.55
CA ASN A 562 12.34 10.45 -2.69
C ASN A 562 13.03 11.03 -1.44
N PRO A 563 14.26 11.57 -1.55
CA PRO A 563 15.00 12.09 -0.41
C PRO A 563 14.59 13.50 0.04
N ASP A 564 13.68 14.17 -0.67
CA ASP A 564 13.35 15.55 -0.38
C ASP A 564 12.03 15.67 0.40
N ILE A 565 12.08 16.32 1.56
CA ILE A 565 10.89 16.92 2.20
C ILE A 565 10.56 18.20 1.46
N VAL A 566 9.30 18.41 1.11
CA VAL A 566 8.85 19.62 0.40
C VAL A 566 7.81 20.37 1.24
N ILE A 567 8.04 21.66 1.44
CA ILE A 567 7.12 22.56 2.15
C ILE A 567 6.49 23.50 1.14
N PHE A 568 5.16 23.54 1.14
CA PHE A 568 4.35 24.50 0.39
C PHE A 568 3.81 25.54 1.36
N TYR A 569 4.30 26.77 1.21
CA TYR A 569 3.84 27.88 2.05
C TYR A 569 2.51 28.43 1.52
N GLY A 570 1.55 28.58 2.42
CA GLY A 570 0.25 29.17 2.16
C GLY A 570 0.34 30.65 1.80
N GLY A 571 -0.76 31.20 1.29
CA GLY A 571 -0.84 32.59 0.91
C GLY A 571 -2.24 33.03 0.54
N GLN A 572 -2.40 34.33 0.32
CA GLN A 572 -3.69 34.94 -0.02
C GLN A 572 -4.36 34.33 -1.26
N ASP A 573 -3.54 33.93 -2.24
CA ASP A 573 -3.98 33.35 -3.50
C ASP A 573 -3.86 31.81 -3.52
N GLY A 574 -3.69 31.18 -2.34
CA GLY A 574 -3.43 29.75 -2.17
C GLY A 574 -1.94 29.38 -2.30
N PHE A 575 -1.67 28.16 -2.75
CA PHE A 575 -0.31 27.62 -2.87
C PHE A 575 0.33 27.96 -4.22
N ASP A 576 1.52 28.56 -4.20
CA ASP A 576 2.37 28.77 -5.38
C ASP A 576 3.43 27.65 -5.47
N ALA A 577 3.36 26.84 -6.52
CA ALA A 577 4.34 25.78 -6.81
C ALA A 577 5.79 26.29 -6.92
N GLY A 578 6.00 27.57 -7.21
CA GLY A 578 7.31 28.22 -7.24
C GLY A 578 7.83 28.66 -5.86
N ARG A 579 6.97 28.75 -4.84
CA ARG A 579 7.31 29.12 -3.45
C ARG A 579 7.35 27.86 -2.58
N THR A 580 8.30 26.99 -2.88
CA THR A 580 8.55 25.76 -2.11
C THR A 580 9.92 25.79 -1.45
N GLU A 581 10.00 25.19 -0.27
CA GLU A 581 11.27 24.83 0.37
C GLU A 581 11.48 23.33 0.21
N ARG A 582 12.73 22.93 -0.05
CA ARG A 582 13.12 21.52 -0.17
C ARG A 582 14.25 21.23 0.80
N ILE A 583 14.08 20.18 1.58
CA ILE A 583 15.08 19.72 2.54
C ILE A 583 15.47 18.30 2.14
N ARG A 584 16.70 18.17 1.63
CA ARG A 584 17.27 16.87 1.27
C ARG A 584 17.68 16.14 2.54
N LEU A 585 17.19 14.92 2.70
CA LEU A 585 17.47 14.03 3.84
C LEU A 585 18.84 13.38 3.67
N GLU A 586 19.89 14.15 3.94
CA GLU A 586 21.27 13.68 3.96
C GLU A 586 21.84 13.80 5.38
N TYR A 587 22.35 12.69 5.91
CA TYR A 587 22.94 12.63 7.24
C TYR A 587 24.21 11.77 7.20
N GLU A 588 25.32 12.34 7.71
CA GLU A 588 26.64 11.69 7.72
C GLU A 588 27.12 11.15 6.35
N GLY A 589 26.70 11.81 5.25
CA GLY A 589 27.07 11.43 3.88
C GLY A 589 26.22 10.30 3.28
N VAL A 590 25.16 9.89 3.96
CA VAL A 590 24.15 8.93 3.47
C VAL A 590 22.88 9.70 3.12
N VAL A 591 22.29 9.39 1.96
CA VAL A 591 21.02 9.97 1.50
C VAL A 591 19.90 8.97 1.79
N TYR A 592 18.92 9.42 2.56
CA TYR A 592 17.75 8.63 2.96
C TYR A 592 16.60 8.97 2.03
N LYS A 593 15.94 7.96 1.46
CA LYS A 593 14.97 8.15 0.36
C LYS A 593 13.55 7.67 0.69
N ASP A 594 13.29 7.08 1.85
CA ASP A 594 11.97 6.50 2.14
C ASP A 594 11.27 7.04 3.39
N PRO A 595 11.10 8.38 3.51
CA PRO A 595 10.33 8.95 4.59
C PRO A 595 8.83 8.64 4.42
N ARG A 596 8.17 8.18 5.49
CA ARG A 596 6.71 7.95 5.50
C ARG A 596 6.04 8.55 6.73
N TRP A 597 4.76 8.93 6.60
CA TRP A 597 3.88 9.44 7.66
C TRP A 597 4.59 10.35 8.68
N ILE A 598 5.13 11.46 8.16
CA ILE A 598 5.75 12.53 8.94
C ILE A 598 4.77 13.12 9.97
N PHE A 599 5.30 13.74 11.03
CA PHE A 599 4.50 14.26 12.13
C PHE A 599 5.09 15.56 12.69
N LEU A 600 4.24 16.54 13.00
CA LEU A 600 4.62 17.82 13.61
C LEU A 600 4.32 17.82 15.11
N VAL A 601 5.27 18.27 15.93
CA VAL A 601 5.13 18.36 17.40
C VAL A 601 6.18 19.31 17.99
N ASP A 602 5.82 20.14 18.96
CA ASP A 602 6.79 20.92 19.75
C ASP A 602 7.40 20.03 20.86
N LEU A 603 8.55 19.40 20.59
CA LEU A 603 9.17 18.43 21.49
C LEU A 603 10.00 19.08 22.60
N ASN A 604 10.42 20.34 22.40
CA ASN A 604 11.34 21.04 23.29
C ASN A 604 10.68 22.19 24.09
N GLY A 605 9.43 22.52 23.77
CA GLY A 605 8.63 23.55 24.43
C GLY A 605 9.04 24.98 24.08
N ASP A 606 9.67 25.21 22.92
CA ASP A 606 10.10 26.53 22.47
C ASP A 606 9.00 27.32 21.71
N GLY A 607 7.86 26.67 21.47
CA GLY A 607 6.70 27.22 20.78
C GLY A 607 6.75 27.06 19.26
N TRP A 608 7.76 26.42 18.69
CA TRP A 608 7.82 26.02 17.29
C TRP A 608 7.58 24.51 17.17
N LEU A 609 6.93 24.10 16.08
CA LEU A 609 6.75 22.68 15.79
C LEU A 609 8.04 22.11 15.22
N ASP A 610 8.44 20.95 15.70
CA ASP A 610 9.49 20.10 15.18
C ASP A 610 8.91 19.07 14.22
N LEU A 611 9.69 18.67 13.20
CA LEU A 611 9.27 17.68 12.21
C LEU A 611 9.92 16.32 12.51
N VAL A 612 9.11 15.33 12.83
CA VAL A 612 9.52 13.93 12.96
C VAL A 612 9.42 13.26 11.59
N VAL A 613 10.52 12.63 11.17
CA VAL A 613 10.68 11.98 9.86
C VAL A 613 11.08 10.51 10.06
N PRO A 614 10.09 9.60 10.14
CA PRO A 614 10.32 8.15 10.09
C PRO A 614 10.92 7.75 8.75
N GLN A 615 11.90 6.82 8.72
CA GLN A 615 12.46 6.23 7.50
C GLN A 615 12.17 4.73 7.47
N ILE A 616 11.30 4.29 6.55
CA ILE A 616 10.77 2.92 6.58
C ILE A 616 11.77 1.87 6.09
N ALA A 617 12.77 2.27 5.30
CA ALA A 617 13.76 1.38 4.70
C ALA A 617 15.15 1.48 5.37
N ASP A 618 15.30 2.31 6.41
CA ASP A 618 16.59 2.64 7.02
C ASP A 618 16.60 2.44 8.54
N ASP A 619 17.78 2.57 9.14
CA ASP A 619 18.05 2.33 10.56
C ASP A 619 17.83 3.56 11.47
N TYR A 620 17.48 4.71 10.88
CA TYR A 620 17.32 5.98 11.58
C TYR A 620 15.99 6.66 11.29
N SER A 621 15.43 7.30 12.31
CA SER A 621 14.43 8.37 12.15
C SER A 621 15.07 9.70 12.49
N PHE A 622 14.57 10.78 11.89
CA PHE A 622 15.07 12.13 12.17
C PHE A 622 14.03 12.98 12.89
N ILE A 623 14.52 13.89 13.72
CA ILE A 623 13.77 15.05 14.20
C ILE A 623 14.49 16.27 13.63
N LEU A 624 13.79 17.07 12.83
CA LEU A 624 14.28 18.35 12.35
C LEU A 624 13.71 19.42 13.28
N TRP A 625 14.59 20.07 14.04
CA TRP A 625 14.21 21.07 15.03
C TRP A 625 13.67 22.33 14.34
N GLY A 626 12.43 22.68 14.68
CA GLY A 626 11.74 23.86 14.16
C GLY A 626 12.33 25.16 14.69
N GLY A 627 11.91 26.27 14.09
CA GLY A 627 12.34 27.59 14.51
C GLY A 627 12.03 28.66 13.48
N PRO A 628 12.41 29.93 13.75
CA PRO A 628 12.11 31.03 12.84
C PRO A 628 12.81 30.93 11.47
N GLU A 629 13.86 30.10 11.36
CA GLU A 629 14.53 29.79 10.10
C GLU A 629 13.98 28.54 9.39
N GLY A 630 12.91 27.92 9.89
CA GLY A 630 12.31 26.70 9.30
C GLY A 630 12.96 25.40 9.78
N PHE A 631 12.99 24.38 8.91
CA PHE A 631 13.55 23.07 9.22
C PHE A 631 14.88 22.86 8.48
N SER A 632 15.81 22.09 9.05
CA SER A 632 17.09 21.78 8.38
C SER A 632 17.73 20.52 8.94
N MET A 633 18.40 19.75 8.07
CA MET A 633 19.24 18.63 8.49
C MET A 633 20.47 19.07 9.31
N ASP A 634 20.92 20.33 9.18
CA ASP A 634 21.98 20.88 10.05
C ASP A 634 21.51 21.03 11.51
N ARG A 635 20.18 21.09 11.71
CA ARG A 635 19.53 21.14 13.02
C ARG A 635 18.65 19.91 13.21
N CYS A 636 19.23 18.72 13.08
CA CYS A 636 18.51 17.49 13.35
C CYS A 636 19.04 16.70 14.56
N GLN A 637 18.19 15.83 15.09
CA GLN A 637 18.57 14.71 15.95
C GLN A 637 18.20 13.40 15.23
N ALA A 638 19.14 12.47 15.15
CA ALA A 638 18.88 11.11 14.69
C ALA A 638 18.48 10.21 15.87
N LEU A 639 17.48 9.36 15.66
CA LEU A 639 17.01 8.32 16.57
C LEU A 639 17.20 6.95 15.92
N SER A 640 17.74 5.98 16.65
CA SER A 640 18.00 4.63 16.16
C SER A 640 16.73 3.78 16.20
N VAL A 641 15.84 4.04 15.24
CA VAL A 641 14.61 3.27 15.03
C VAL A 641 14.70 2.60 13.67
N TRP A 642 14.77 1.28 13.70
CA TRP A 642 14.86 0.47 12.49
C TRP A 642 13.50 0.42 11.77
N HIS A 643 13.51 0.74 10.46
CA HIS A 643 12.38 0.67 9.55
C HIS A 643 11.16 1.47 10.05
N ALA A 644 11.36 2.69 10.52
CA ALA A 644 10.28 3.48 11.10
C ALA A 644 9.25 3.91 10.04
N ALA A 645 7.96 3.62 10.26
CA ALA A 645 6.89 4.01 9.34
C ALA A 645 6.11 5.24 9.82
N CYS A 646 5.75 5.34 11.10
CA CYS A 646 4.89 6.43 11.60
C CYS A 646 5.32 6.93 12.98
N ALA A 647 4.84 8.11 13.37
CA ALA A 647 5.05 8.69 14.69
C ALA A 647 3.79 9.33 15.30
N ARG A 648 3.73 9.39 16.64
CA ARG A 648 2.75 10.13 17.45
C ARG A 648 3.43 10.70 18.69
N ALA A 649 2.81 11.68 19.34
CA ALA A 649 3.30 12.19 20.61
C ALA A 649 2.15 12.46 21.58
N ALA A 650 2.43 12.34 22.88
CA ALA A 650 1.55 12.70 23.98
C ALA A 650 2.35 12.80 25.29
N ASP A 651 1.86 13.49 26.32
CA ASP A 651 2.48 13.47 27.65
C ASP A 651 2.06 12.22 28.42
N LEU A 652 2.59 11.07 28.01
CA LEU A 652 2.30 9.76 28.59
C LEU A 652 2.81 9.63 30.03
N SER A 653 3.77 10.47 30.43
CA SER A 653 4.39 10.46 31.75
C SER A 653 3.83 11.51 32.72
N GLY A 654 3.03 12.46 32.26
CA GLY A 654 2.46 13.56 33.04
C GLY A 654 3.48 14.60 33.48
N ASN A 655 4.57 14.78 32.73
CA ASN A 655 5.69 15.65 33.08
C ASN A 655 5.69 17.01 32.34
N GLY A 656 4.74 17.21 31.43
CA GLY A 656 4.58 18.43 30.62
C GLY A 656 5.42 18.47 29.34
N TYR A 657 6.15 17.41 29.01
CA TYR A 657 6.87 17.25 27.74
C TYR A 657 6.25 16.10 26.94
N PRO A 658 5.98 16.29 25.64
CA PRO A 658 5.45 15.21 24.81
C PRO A 658 6.48 14.07 24.70
N ASP A 659 6.09 12.88 25.14
CA ASP A 659 6.77 11.63 24.87
C ASP A 659 6.53 11.23 23.41
N LEU A 660 7.57 10.78 22.71
CA LEU A 660 7.52 10.46 21.28
C LEU A 660 7.38 8.95 21.08
N VAL A 661 6.38 8.54 20.29
CA VAL A 661 6.12 7.14 19.95
C VAL A 661 6.37 6.95 18.46
N ILE A 662 7.27 6.02 18.08
CA ILE A 662 7.60 5.70 16.69
C ILE A 662 7.35 4.21 16.43
N GLY A 663 6.61 3.91 15.35
CA GLY A 663 6.30 2.54 14.92
C GLY A 663 7.32 1.99 13.94
N GLY A 664 7.95 0.86 14.26
CA GLY A 664 8.79 0.10 13.33
C GLY A 664 7.96 -0.76 12.37
N HIS A 665 8.44 -0.90 11.14
CA HIS A 665 7.76 -1.58 10.03
C HIS A 665 8.21 -3.03 9.89
N GLU A 666 8.96 -3.35 8.84
CA GLU A 666 9.20 -4.70 8.36
C GLU A 666 10.14 -5.46 9.31
N PRO A 667 9.67 -6.53 9.98
CA PRO A 667 10.55 -7.39 10.79
C PRO A 667 11.52 -8.16 9.90
N SER A 668 12.61 -8.71 10.43
CA SER A 668 13.49 -9.60 9.66
C SER A 668 12.91 -11.01 9.54
N ILE A 669 13.08 -11.63 8.37
CA ILE A 669 12.80 -13.06 8.19
C ILE A 669 13.94 -13.87 8.80
N GLY A 670 13.71 -14.46 9.97
CA GLY A 670 14.62 -15.45 10.58
C GLY A 670 15.60 -14.90 11.63
N ALA A 671 15.55 -13.61 11.94
CA ALA A 671 16.20 -13.03 13.12
C ALA A 671 15.26 -13.12 14.35
N PRO A 672 15.75 -12.84 15.58
CA PRO A 672 14.88 -12.52 16.69
C PRO A 672 13.94 -11.35 16.34
N HIS A 673 12.78 -11.29 16.98
CA HIS A 673 11.79 -10.23 16.76
C HIS A 673 12.43 -8.83 16.89
N ASP A 674 12.26 -8.01 15.85
CA ASP A 674 12.93 -6.73 15.63
C ASP A 674 12.01 -5.60 15.14
N SER A 675 10.71 -5.87 14.95
CA SER A 675 9.70 -4.84 14.66
C SER A 675 9.03 -4.36 15.95
N PHE A 676 9.36 -3.15 16.42
CA PHE A 676 8.86 -2.63 17.69
C PHE A 676 8.13 -1.29 17.55
N VAL A 677 7.22 -1.03 18.49
CA VAL A 677 6.90 0.33 18.88
C VAL A 677 7.98 0.84 19.83
N HIS A 678 8.52 2.02 19.52
CA HIS A 678 9.54 2.71 20.28
C HIS A 678 8.91 3.89 21.02
N ILE A 679 8.87 3.86 22.34
CA ILE A 679 8.40 4.97 23.17
C ILE A 679 9.63 5.67 23.75
N TYR A 680 9.92 6.87 23.29
CA TYR A 680 10.96 7.74 23.84
C TYR A 680 10.34 8.63 24.92
N TRP A 681 10.76 8.42 26.16
CA TRP A 681 10.25 9.18 27.29
C TRP A 681 10.97 10.52 27.39
N ASN A 682 10.29 11.60 27.03
CA ASN A 682 10.84 12.94 26.96
C ASN A 682 10.88 13.61 28.34
N GLY A 683 11.49 14.78 28.43
CA GLY A 683 11.58 15.58 29.64
C GLY A 683 12.52 16.77 29.48
N PRO A 684 12.92 17.41 30.59
CA PRO A 684 13.76 18.61 30.54
C PRO A 684 15.16 18.39 29.94
N ASP A 685 15.64 17.14 29.93
CA ASP A 685 16.93 16.75 29.33
C ASP A 685 16.81 16.35 27.85
N GLY A 686 15.60 16.42 27.27
CA GLY A 686 15.29 16.02 25.88
C GLY A 686 15.16 14.51 25.65
N LEU A 687 15.00 14.13 24.39
CA LEU A 687 14.87 12.74 23.94
C LEU A 687 16.22 12.02 23.92
N ARG A 688 16.26 10.77 24.42
CA ARG A 688 17.49 9.98 24.57
C ARG A 688 17.30 8.50 24.25
N GLU A 689 18.29 7.90 23.61
CA GLU A 689 18.30 6.46 23.27
C GLU A 689 18.29 5.54 24.50
N ASP A 690 18.91 5.95 25.60
CA ASP A 690 18.94 5.19 26.85
C ASP A 690 17.67 5.33 27.71
N ARG A 691 16.68 6.11 27.22
CA ARG A 691 15.41 6.38 27.91
C ARG A 691 14.22 6.03 27.02
N ARG A 692 14.20 4.80 26.49
CA ARG A 692 13.11 4.29 25.66
C ARG A 692 12.53 2.96 26.14
N THR A 693 11.29 2.69 25.76
CA THR A 693 10.62 1.40 25.91
C THR A 693 10.32 0.80 24.54
N LEU A 694 10.55 -0.51 24.39
CA LEU A 694 10.24 -1.26 23.18
C LEU A 694 9.07 -2.20 23.46
N LEU A 695 8.02 -2.13 22.64
CA LEU A 695 6.87 -3.02 22.70
C LEU A 695 6.80 -3.84 21.41
N PRO A 696 6.66 -5.18 21.47
CA PRO A 696 6.60 -6.00 20.27
C PRO A 696 5.46 -5.62 19.33
N SER A 697 5.72 -5.51 18.04
CA SER A 697 4.71 -5.22 17.03
C SER A 697 4.97 -5.97 15.72
N ASN A 698 4.10 -5.79 14.72
CA ASN A 698 4.22 -6.41 13.41
C ASN A 698 3.88 -5.36 12.34
N ALA A 699 4.90 -4.67 11.84
CA ALA A 699 4.76 -3.60 10.83
C ALA A 699 3.72 -2.52 11.17
N VAL A 700 4.18 -1.47 11.86
CA VAL A 700 3.31 -0.44 12.44
C VAL A 700 3.15 0.75 11.49
N ASN A 701 2.16 0.68 10.58
CA ASN A 701 1.86 1.79 9.66
C ASN A 701 1.10 2.94 10.35
N ALA A 702 0.36 2.64 11.41
CA ALA A 702 -0.42 3.63 12.14
C ALA A 702 -0.64 3.23 13.60
N MET A 703 -0.97 4.22 14.41
CA MET A 703 -1.30 4.07 15.82
C MET A 703 -2.18 5.24 16.31
N SER A 704 -2.86 5.02 17.42
CA SER A 704 -3.61 6.05 18.14
C SER A 704 -3.34 5.99 19.64
N ILE A 705 -3.31 7.15 20.28
CA ILE A 705 -3.05 7.33 21.70
C ILE A 705 -4.30 7.91 22.34
N MET A 706 -4.97 7.14 23.20
CA MET A 706 -6.26 7.48 23.82
C MET A 706 -6.45 6.71 25.12
N ASP A 707 -7.26 7.22 26.05
CA ASP A 707 -7.71 6.44 27.22
C ASP A 707 -8.85 5.48 26.81
N PHE A 708 -8.48 4.28 26.36
CA PHE A 708 -9.44 3.28 25.87
C PHE A 708 -10.22 2.59 27.00
N ASN A 709 -9.77 2.70 28.25
CA ASN A 709 -10.36 1.98 29.38
C ASN A 709 -11.02 2.89 30.44
N GLY A 710 -10.83 4.21 30.33
CA GLY A 710 -11.41 5.22 31.21
C GLY A 710 -10.72 5.34 32.56
N ASP A 711 -9.43 4.97 32.69
CA ASP A 711 -8.67 5.08 33.95
C ASP A 711 -7.92 6.41 34.11
N GLY A 712 -8.00 7.28 33.11
CA GLY A 712 -7.35 8.59 33.07
C GLY A 712 -5.89 8.54 32.62
N LEU A 713 -5.38 7.40 32.16
CA LEU A 713 -4.09 7.28 31.50
C LEU A 713 -4.27 7.02 30.00
N LEU A 714 -3.42 7.63 29.18
CA LEU A 714 -3.42 7.36 27.76
C LEU A 714 -2.79 5.99 27.46
N ASP A 715 -3.54 5.17 26.72
CA ASP A 715 -3.18 3.87 26.20
C ASP A 715 -2.77 3.96 24.72
N LEU A 716 -2.23 2.88 24.15
CA LEU A 716 -1.78 2.84 22.76
C LEU A 716 -2.48 1.74 21.97
N PHE A 717 -3.20 2.10 20.91
CA PHE A 717 -3.60 1.15 19.88
C PHE A 717 -2.56 1.15 18.75
N VAL A 718 -2.12 -0.05 18.35
CA VAL A 718 -1.04 -0.29 17.38
C VAL A 718 -1.58 -1.17 16.26
N CYS A 719 -1.65 -0.61 15.05
CA CYS A 719 -1.96 -1.38 13.85
C CYS A 719 -0.87 -2.41 13.57
N SER A 720 -1.28 -3.59 13.09
CA SER A 720 -0.37 -4.61 12.59
C SER A 720 -0.62 -4.87 11.10
N TYR A 721 0.33 -4.49 10.26
CA TYR A 721 0.21 -4.53 8.81
C TYR A 721 0.58 -5.91 8.23
N HIS A 722 1.67 -6.53 8.68
CA HIS A 722 2.03 -7.93 8.41
C HIS A 722 3.16 -8.43 9.34
N ASP A 723 3.36 -9.74 9.39
CA ASP A 723 4.51 -10.39 10.05
C ASP A 723 5.53 -11.01 9.06
N ASN A 724 5.45 -10.59 7.79
CA ASN A 724 6.16 -11.14 6.60
C ASN A 724 5.70 -12.53 6.14
N ARG A 725 4.73 -13.15 6.81
CA ARG A 725 4.14 -14.41 6.37
C ARG A 725 2.65 -14.31 6.15
N VAL A 726 1.97 -13.53 6.98
CA VAL A 726 0.53 -13.32 6.97
C VAL A 726 0.20 -11.84 7.19
N ARG A 727 -0.90 -11.41 6.58
CA ARG A 727 -1.45 -10.04 6.68
C ARG A 727 -2.73 -9.99 7.52
N ASP A 728 -3.45 -11.11 7.63
CA ASP A 728 -4.60 -11.25 8.54
C ASP A 728 -4.11 -11.61 9.95
N ILE A 729 -3.79 -10.59 10.74
CA ILE A 729 -3.14 -10.72 12.05
C ILE A 729 -3.75 -9.80 13.11
N ASP A 730 -3.48 -10.13 14.38
CA ASP A 730 -3.89 -9.32 15.51
C ASP A 730 -3.14 -7.98 15.54
N SER A 731 -3.90 -6.88 15.64
CA SER A 731 -3.44 -5.58 16.15
C SER A 731 -3.56 -5.55 17.68
N TYR A 732 -2.92 -4.58 18.34
CA TYR A 732 -2.80 -4.59 19.81
C TYR A 732 -3.24 -3.28 20.45
N ILE A 733 -3.89 -3.37 21.61
CA ILE A 733 -3.98 -2.26 22.56
C ILE A 733 -3.00 -2.55 23.70
N TYR A 734 -2.02 -1.68 23.88
CA TYR A 734 -1.09 -1.69 25.00
C TYR A 734 -1.61 -0.79 26.11
N TRP A 735 -1.79 -1.37 27.30
CA TRP A 735 -2.37 -0.67 28.43
C TRP A 735 -1.28 0.05 29.23
N ASN A 736 -1.45 1.36 29.43
CA ASN A 736 -0.61 2.13 30.33
C ASN A 736 -1.07 1.91 31.77
N ARG A 737 -0.13 1.77 32.71
CA ARG A 737 -0.44 1.46 34.11
C ARG A 737 0.29 2.42 35.04
N ALA A 738 -0.45 3.02 35.96
CA ALA A 738 0.11 3.92 36.97
C ALA A 738 1.33 3.29 37.69
N GLY A 739 2.47 3.97 37.63
CA GLY A 739 3.72 3.55 38.27
C GLY A 739 4.45 2.37 37.61
N ARG A 740 3.89 1.76 36.55
CA ARG A 740 4.51 0.66 35.80
C ARG A 740 4.79 1.04 34.33
N GLY A 741 3.95 1.87 33.72
CA GLY A 741 4.01 2.16 32.29
C GLY A 741 3.49 0.98 31.45
N PHE A 742 3.89 0.97 30.18
CA PHE A 742 3.52 -0.07 29.22
C PHE A 742 4.30 -1.38 29.42
N SER A 743 3.72 -2.49 28.98
CA SER A 743 4.37 -3.80 29.01
C SER A 743 3.88 -4.71 27.89
N ALA A 744 4.80 -5.50 27.34
CA ALA A 744 4.49 -6.52 26.35
C ALA A 744 3.41 -7.52 26.83
N ASP A 745 3.34 -7.81 28.13
CA ASP A 745 2.41 -8.79 28.70
C ASP A 745 1.02 -8.21 29.03
N ASP A 746 0.88 -6.88 29.00
CA ASP A 746 -0.37 -6.18 29.35
C ASP A 746 -0.97 -5.53 28.09
N ARG A 747 -1.52 -6.39 27.23
CA ARG A 747 -2.12 -5.99 25.96
C ARG A 747 -3.37 -6.79 25.62
N THR A 748 -4.29 -6.13 24.93
CA THR A 748 -5.45 -6.78 24.29
C THR A 748 -5.15 -7.01 22.81
N ARG A 749 -5.65 -8.12 22.26
CA ARG A 749 -5.54 -8.43 20.83
C ARG A 749 -6.86 -8.16 20.13
N LEU A 750 -6.80 -7.48 18.99
CA LEU A 750 -7.93 -7.29 18.09
C LEU A 750 -7.55 -7.90 16.74
N PHE A 751 -8.26 -8.94 16.31
CA PHE A 751 -8.01 -9.53 15.00
C PHE A 751 -8.34 -8.52 13.91
N THR A 752 -7.36 -8.24 13.04
CA THR A 752 -7.45 -7.22 11.98
C THR A 752 -6.95 -7.78 10.66
N HIS A 753 -7.22 -7.04 9.58
CA HIS A 753 -6.86 -7.43 8.22
C HIS A 753 -5.87 -6.42 7.64
N SER A 754 -4.57 -6.68 7.79
CA SER A 754 -3.47 -5.81 7.33
C SER A 754 -3.70 -4.35 7.75
N ALA A 755 -3.83 -4.10 9.06
CA ALA A 755 -4.24 -2.78 9.53
C ALA A 755 -3.18 -1.73 9.17
N SER A 756 -3.60 -0.67 8.47
CA SER A 756 -2.68 0.31 7.88
C SER A 756 -2.93 1.75 8.34
N GLY A 757 -4.13 2.03 8.84
CA GLY A 757 -4.55 3.35 9.33
C GLY A 757 -5.54 3.20 10.48
N CYS A 758 -5.61 4.20 11.37
CA CYS A 758 -6.62 4.22 12.42
C CYS A 758 -6.94 5.63 12.92
N VAL A 759 -8.17 5.80 13.40
CA VAL A 759 -8.65 7.00 14.11
C VAL A 759 -9.44 6.53 15.33
N ALA A 760 -9.23 7.15 16.48
CA ALA A 760 -9.94 6.83 17.72
C ALA A 760 -10.66 8.08 18.25
N ALA A 761 -11.91 7.90 18.68
CA ALA A 761 -12.75 8.92 19.31
C ALA A 761 -14.01 8.26 19.86
N ASP A 762 -14.80 8.96 20.68
CA ASP A 762 -16.13 8.52 21.12
C ASP A 762 -17.16 8.79 20.00
N PHE A 763 -17.24 7.89 19.01
CA PHE A 763 -17.98 8.14 17.77
C PHE A 763 -19.50 8.13 17.97
N ASP A 764 -20.00 7.32 18.92
CA ASP A 764 -21.44 7.24 19.23
C ASP A 764 -21.87 8.10 20.43
N GLY A 765 -20.93 8.69 21.15
CA GLY A 765 -21.20 9.60 22.25
C GLY A 765 -21.56 8.90 23.57
N ASP A 766 -21.24 7.62 23.73
CA ASP A 766 -21.49 6.86 24.95
C ASP A 766 -20.46 7.13 26.07
N GLY A 767 -19.44 7.93 25.77
CA GLY A 767 -18.36 8.30 26.68
C GLY A 767 -17.20 7.31 26.70
N ARG A 768 -17.10 6.41 25.72
CA ARG A 768 -15.98 5.47 25.56
C ARG A 768 -15.31 5.71 24.21
N VAL A 769 -14.00 5.60 24.19
CA VAL A 769 -13.24 5.74 22.94
C VAL A 769 -13.44 4.50 22.07
N ASP A 770 -13.99 4.70 20.89
CA ASP A 770 -14.13 3.74 19.80
C ASP A 770 -12.92 3.80 18.84
N LEU A 771 -12.88 2.88 17.86
CA LEU A 771 -11.75 2.77 16.96
C LEU A 771 -12.16 2.47 15.52
N ALA A 772 -11.85 3.37 14.59
CA ALA A 772 -11.90 3.13 13.17
C ALA A 772 -10.54 2.61 12.69
N ILE A 773 -10.54 1.53 11.89
CA ILE A 773 -9.32 0.87 11.40
C ILE A 773 -9.45 0.66 9.89
N ALA A 774 -8.45 1.15 9.15
CA ALA A 774 -8.28 0.88 7.73
C ALA A 774 -7.66 -0.50 7.53
N TYR A 775 -8.37 -1.36 6.81
CA TYR A 775 -7.90 -2.69 6.45
C TYR A 775 -7.41 -2.69 5.01
N HIS A 776 -6.08 -2.76 4.86
CA HIS A 776 -5.44 -2.69 3.56
C HIS A 776 -5.69 -3.95 2.72
N LYS A 777 -5.75 -5.12 3.35
CA LYS A 777 -5.93 -6.39 2.65
C LYS A 777 -6.73 -7.34 3.52
N VAL A 778 -7.85 -7.81 2.99
CA VAL A 778 -8.76 -8.75 3.65
C VAL A 778 -8.63 -10.10 2.98
N GLU A 779 -8.14 -11.10 3.72
CA GLU A 779 -8.01 -12.48 3.24
C GLU A 779 -7.23 -12.57 1.91
N GLY A 780 -6.19 -11.74 1.77
CA GLY A 780 -5.31 -11.67 0.60
C GLY A 780 -5.89 -10.94 -0.62
N ASP A 781 -6.95 -10.15 -0.45
CA ASP A 781 -7.53 -9.28 -1.47
C ASP A 781 -7.56 -7.82 -0.98
N HIS A 782 -7.16 -6.87 -1.83
CA HIS A 782 -7.27 -5.44 -1.51
C HIS A 782 -8.71 -4.94 -1.50
N VAL A 783 -9.64 -5.60 -2.22
CA VAL A 783 -11.07 -5.24 -2.15
C VAL A 783 -11.73 -5.98 -1.00
N GLY A 784 -12.25 -5.23 -0.04
CA GLY A 784 -12.88 -5.81 1.14
C GLY A 784 -13.65 -4.76 1.93
N HIS A 785 -13.30 -4.62 3.21
CA HIS A 785 -13.93 -3.67 4.12
C HIS A 785 -12.92 -3.21 5.16
N SER A 786 -13.05 -1.98 5.60
CA SER A 786 -12.49 -1.44 6.84
C SER A 786 -13.54 -1.55 7.96
N ALA A 787 -13.18 -1.20 9.18
CA ALA A 787 -14.05 -1.45 10.34
C ALA A 787 -14.04 -0.32 11.37
N VAL A 788 -15.21 -0.08 11.97
CA VAL A 788 -15.37 0.70 13.20
C VAL A 788 -15.71 -0.26 14.33
N TRP A 789 -14.84 -0.33 15.32
CA TRP A 789 -14.96 -1.14 16.53
C TRP A 789 -15.56 -0.29 17.63
N TRP A 790 -16.73 -0.70 18.11
CA TRP A 790 -17.46 0.00 19.16
C TRP A 790 -17.04 -0.51 20.53
N ASN A 791 -16.44 0.37 21.32
CA ASN A 791 -16.04 0.06 22.69
C ASN A 791 -17.28 0.00 23.59
N GLY A 792 -17.16 -0.62 24.76
CA GLY A 792 -18.29 -0.81 25.66
C GLY A 792 -17.91 -1.08 27.09
N PRO A 793 -18.90 -1.34 27.95
CA PRO A 793 -18.66 -1.66 29.36
C PRO A 793 -17.76 -2.88 29.58
N GLY A 794 -17.70 -3.81 28.61
CA GLY A 794 -16.83 -4.98 28.63
C GLY A 794 -15.55 -4.84 27.79
N GLY A 795 -15.25 -3.66 27.26
CA GLY A 795 -14.21 -3.43 26.26
C GLY A 795 -14.67 -3.74 24.83
N PHE A 796 -13.70 -3.76 23.91
CA PHE A 796 -13.90 -4.11 22.50
C PHE A 796 -14.34 -5.58 22.31
N ASP A 797 -15.29 -5.81 21.41
CA ASP A 797 -15.83 -7.13 21.06
C ASP A 797 -16.02 -7.24 19.54
N ALA A 798 -15.52 -8.31 18.92
CA ALA A 798 -15.62 -8.55 17.48
C ALA A 798 -17.07 -8.66 16.96
N ARG A 799 -18.05 -8.80 17.85
CA ARG A 799 -19.48 -8.78 17.53
C ARG A 799 -20.07 -7.38 17.46
N ARG A 800 -19.35 -6.34 17.91
CA ARG A 800 -19.75 -4.93 17.91
C ARG A 800 -18.86 -4.14 16.94
N VAL A 801 -18.98 -4.47 15.66
CA VAL A 801 -18.19 -3.87 14.59
C VAL A 801 -19.12 -3.45 13.46
N THR A 802 -18.98 -2.20 13.00
CA THR A 802 -19.54 -1.75 11.72
C THR A 802 -18.49 -1.93 10.64
N ARG A 803 -18.86 -2.61 9.54
CA ARG A 803 -17.97 -2.80 8.39
C ARG A 803 -18.27 -1.77 7.31
N LEU A 804 -17.23 -1.13 6.80
CA LEU A 804 -17.30 -0.09 5.79
C LEU A 804 -16.56 -0.56 4.53
N PRO A 805 -17.21 -0.70 3.36
CA PRO A 805 -16.53 -1.13 2.13
C PRO A 805 -15.34 -0.23 1.77
N THR A 806 -14.16 -0.81 1.58
CA THR A 806 -12.95 -0.08 1.20
C THR A 806 -12.09 -0.92 0.27
N THR A 807 -11.15 -0.26 -0.40
CA THR A 807 -10.34 -0.87 -1.45
C THR A 807 -8.88 -0.51 -1.28
N GLY A 808 -8.12 -1.41 -0.67
CA GLY A 808 -6.68 -1.27 -0.41
C GLY A 808 -6.30 0.04 0.27
N PRO A 809 -7.00 0.48 1.33
CA PRO A 809 -6.62 1.71 2.00
C PRO A 809 -5.23 1.59 2.60
N HIS A 810 -4.41 2.63 2.49
CA HIS A 810 -3.11 2.70 3.16
C HIS A 810 -3.17 3.51 4.45
N GLY A 811 -3.87 4.65 4.44
CA GLY A 811 -3.95 5.53 5.60
C GLY A 811 -5.32 6.18 5.76
N MET A 812 -5.41 7.00 6.82
CA MET A 812 -6.58 7.80 7.14
C MET A 812 -6.18 9.23 7.53
N THR A 813 -5.22 9.35 8.45
CA THR A 813 -4.56 10.59 8.88
C THR A 813 -3.44 10.28 9.89
N ALA A 814 -2.38 11.09 9.92
CA ALA A 814 -1.38 11.09 10.99
C ALA A 814 -1.83 11.85 12.26
N VAL A 815 -2.92 12.61 12.21
CA VAL A 815 -3.35 13.45 13.33
C VAL A 815 -4.41 12.75 14.17
N GLN A 816 -4.23 12.81 15.50
CA GLN A 816 -5.19 12.27 16.46
C GLN A 816 -6.33 13.25 16.73
N THR A 817 -7.46 12.73 17.21
CA THR A 817 -8.53 13.59 17.73
C THR A 817 -8.13 14.16 19.09
N GLY A 818 -8.61 15.36 19.41
CA GLY A 818 -8.29 16.04 20.68
C GLY A 818 -6.89 16.68 20.72
N ASP A 819 -6.52 17.13 21.91
CA ASP A 819 -5.23 17.74 22.23
C ASP A 819 -4.10 16.71 22.12
N MET A 820 -2.93 17.14 21.65
CA MET A 820 -1.82 16.22 21.44
C MET A 820 -1.30 15.61 22.76
N LEU A 821 -1.21 16.41 23.82
CA LEU A 821 -0.56 16.01 25.06
C LEU A 821 -1.44 15.09 25.90
N ASP A 822 -2.74 15.37 25.99
CA ASP A 822 -3.64 14.66 26.91
C ASP A 822 -4.86 14.01 26.24
N ALA A 823 -4.97 14.09 24.90
CA ALA A 823 -6.13 13.66 24.11
C ALA A 823 -7.47 14.30 24.55
N GLY A 824 -7.40 15.37 25.32
CA GLY A 824 -8.53 16.12 25.82
C GLY A 824 -9.22 16.93 24.73
N PRO A 825 -10.44 17.42 24.99
CA PRO A 825 -11.19 18.14 23.97
C PRO A 825 -10.77 19.61 23.80
N GLU A 826 -9.89 20.16 24.64
CA GLU A 826 -9.56 21.59 24.68
C GLU A 826 -8.14 21.89 24.20
N GLU A 827 -7.99 22.89 23.33
CA GLU A 827 -6.69 23.47 22.96
C GLU A 827 -6.51 24.82 23.67
N TYR A 828 -5.29 25.18 24.07
CA TYR A 828 -5.07 26.41 24.86
C TYR A 828 -4.30 27.50 24.11
N TYR A 829 -4.84 28.72 24.17
CA TYR A 829 -4.20 29.97 23.75
C TYR A 829 -3.92 30.89 24.95
N VAL A 830 -2.74 31.50 24.99
CA VAL A 830 -2.35 32.47 26.03
C VAL A 830 -1.98 33.78 25.34
N SER A 831 -2.64 34.89 25.72
CA SER A 831 -2.32 36.20 25.13
C SER A 831 -0.94 36.72 25.54
N ALA A 832 -0.37 37.67 24.81
CA ALA A 832 0.81 38.39 25.28
C ALA A 832 0.51 39.13 26.60
N PRO A 833 1.47 39.21 27.55
CA PRO A 833 1.35 40.09 28.71
C PRO A 833 1.00 41.52 28.30
N HIS A 834 0.13 42.17 29.07
CA HIS A 834 -0.30 43.54 28.82
C HIS A 834 -0.26 44.37 30.10
N GLU A 835 0.28 45.60 30.02
CA GLU A 835 0.25 46.55 31.13
C GLU A 835 -0.98 47.47 31.00
N ILE A 836 -1.95 47.31 31.90
CA ILE A 836 -3.11 48.21 32.03
C ILE A 836 -2.73 49.50 32.78
N PRO A 837 -3.47 50.60 32.62
CA PRO A 837 -3.20 51.85 33.32
C PRO A 837 -3.06 51.67 34.84
N ARG A 838 -2.01 52.26 35.42
CA ARG A 838 -1.75 52.16 36.86
C ARG A 838 -2.94 52.66 37.68
N GLY A 839 -3.35 51.85 38.65
CA GLY A 839 -4.47 52.13 39.54
C GLY A 839 -5.82 51.57 39.07
N GLN A 840 -5.87 50.95 37.89
CA GLN A 840 -7.02 50.15 37.45
C GLN A 840 -6.82 48.67 37.81
N ALA A 841 -7.94 47.95 37.90
CA ALA A 841 -7.97 46.50 38.03
C ALA A 841 -8.83 45.89 36.92
N VAL A 842 -8.61 44.60 36.62
CA VAL A 842 -9.51 43.85 35.73
C VAL A 842 -10.87 43.69 36.41
N THR A 843 -11.94 44.13 35.75
CA THR A 843 -13.32 44.09 36.25
C THR A 843 -14.21 43.13 35.49
N GLY A 844 -13.81 42.67 34.30
CA GLY A 844 -14.61 41.80 33.44
C GLY A 844 -13.78 41.15 32.34
N ILE A 845 -14.27 40.01 31.85
CA ILE A 845 -13.77 39.34 30.64
C ILE A 845 -14.94 39.03 29.70
N ASP A 846 -14.75 39.31 28.42
CA ASP A 846 -15.72 39.12 27.35
C ASP A 846 -15.00 38.65 26.07
N TRP A 847 -15.70 37.94 25.19
CA TRP A 847 -15.18 37.48 23.90
C TRP A 847 -16.30 37.31 22.87
N GLU A 848 -15.96 37.56 21.60
CA GLU A 848 -16.81 37.29 20.45
C GLU A 848 -16.31 36.01 19.75
N ALA A 849 -17.19 35.02 19.60
CA ALA A 849 -16.86 33.76 18.92
C ALA A 849 -18.05 33.18 18.16
N GLU A 850 -17.76 32.55 17.02
CA GLU A 850 -18.68 31.64 16.32
C GLU A 850 -18.46 30.21 16.86
N TYR A 851 -19.55 29.47 17.08
CA TYR A 851 -19.52 28.13 17.65
C TYR A 851 -20.05 27.11 16.64
N GLY A 852 -19.22 26.16 16.25
CA GLY A 852 -19.66 24.94 15.58
C GLY A 852 -20.36 23.97 16.55
N PRO A 853 -21.04 22.93 16.05
CA PRO A 853 -21.65 21.90 16.89
C PRO A 853 -20.64 21.30 17.89
N GLY A 854 -21.05 21.13 19.15
CA GLY A 854 -20.21 20.49 20.16
C GLY A 854 -18.96 21.27 20.56
N THR A 855 -18.90 22.58 20.27
CA THR A 855 -17.75 23.46 20.62
C THR A 855 -18.05 24.41 21.77
N TRP A 856 -17.00 24.90 22.43
CA TRP A 856 -17.08 25.90 23.49
C TRP A 856 -15.80 26.72 23.60
N VAL A 857 -15.90 27.87 24.27
CA VAL A 857 -14.75 28.72 24.63
C VAL A 857 -14.85 29.01 26.11
N HIS A 858 -13.79 28.69 26.84
CA HIS A 858 -13.62 29.07 28.23
C HIS A 858 -12.47 30.04 28.37
N ALA A 859 -12.51 30.89 29.39
CA ALA A 859 -11.46 31.86 29.63
C ALA A 859 -10.97 31.86 31.08
N GLN A 860 -9.71 32.25 31.25
CA GLN A 860 -9.12 32.55 32.55
C GLN A 860 -8.33 33.84 32.46
N VAL A 861 -8.18 34.52 33.59
CA VAL A 861 -7.37 35.74 33.70
C VAL A 861 -6.34 35.59 34.80
N ARG A 862 -5.24 36.32 34.68
CA ARG A 862 -4.26 36.49 35.74
C ARG A 862 -3.70 37.90 35.73
N TRP A 863 -3.14 38.32 36.85
CA TRP A 863 -2.51 39.62 37.02
C TRP A 863 -1.34 39.57 38.00
N ALA A 864 -0.46 40.57 37.95
CA ALA A 864 0.64 40.74 38.89
C ALA A 864 1.22 42.17 38.86
N ASP A 865 2.10 42.47 39.83
CA ASP A 865 2.78 43.77 39.93
C ASP A 865 3.89 43.97 38.88
N SER A 866 4.43 42.89 38.31
CA SER A 866 5.42 42.90 37.23
C SER A 866 5.17 41.77 36.24
N GLU A 867 5.72 41.89 35.03
CA GLU A 867 5.64 40.87 33.99
C GLU A 867 6.26 39.53 34.45
N GLU A 868 7.39 39.57 35.17
CA GLU A 868 8.03 38.35 35.70
C GLU A 868 7.20 37.67 36.78
N ALA A 869 6.45 38.46 37.58
CA ALA A 869 5.53 37.93 38.57
C ALA A 869 4.26 37.36 37.91
N LEU A 870 3.84 37.93 36.79
CA LEU A 870 2.68 37.48 36.01
C LEU A 870 2.86 36.05 35.52
N ALA A 871 4.06 35.71 35.03
CA ALA A 871 4.37 34.37 34.55
C ALA A 871 4.11 33.26 35.60
N ARG A 872 4.22 33.60 36.90
CA ARG A 872 4.02 32.69 38.04
C ARG A 872 2.66 32.87 38.74
N SER A 873 1.85 33.86 38.34
CA SER A 873 0.59 34.11 39.01
C SER A 873 -0.47 33.07 38.61
N ALA A 874 -1.35 32.75 39.55
CA ALA A 874 -2.40 31.77 39.35
C ALA A 874 -3.42 32.27 38.33
N TRP A 875 -3.85 31.36 37.45
CA TRP A 875 -5.00 31.59 36.59
C TRP A 875 -6.30 31.54 37.38
N LEU A 876 -7.21 32.46 37.10
CA LEU A 876 -8.44 32.68 37.86
C LEU A 876 -9.68 32.59 36.96
N GLY A 877 -10.73 31.99 37.50
CA GLY A 877 -12.07 31.91 36.92
C GLY A 877 -13.16 32.25 37.93
N THR A 878 -14.39 31.80 37.66
CA THR A 878 -15.58 32.09 38.48
C THR A 878 -15.48 31.59 39.92
N GLY A 879 -14.79 30.47 40.16
CA GLY A 879 -14.59 29.84 41.45
C GLY A 879 -13.23 30.13 42.10
N GLY A 880 -12.42 31.02 41.53
CA GLY A 880 -11.06 31.33 42.00
C GLY A 880 -9.97 30.60 41.20
N ALA A 881 -8.84 30.31 41.86
CA ALA A 881 -7.65 29.75 41.23
C ALA A 881 -7.91 28.39 40.55
N GLY A 882 -7.46 28.25 39.31
CA GLY A 882 -7.61 27.03 38.50
C GLY A 882 -9.00 26.78 37.92
N THR A 883 -10.00 27.62 38.23
CA THR A 883 -11.36 27.51 37.67
C THR A 883 -11.54 28.36 36.43
N TRP A 884 -12.58 28.14 35.62
CA TRP A 884 -12.79 28.84 34.35
C TRP A 884 -13.96 29.84 34.40
N TYR A 885 -13.92 30.82 33.49
CA TYR A 885 -15.10 31.57 33.04
C TYR A 885 -15.68 30.85 31.83
N GLU A 886 -16.86 30.25 32.01
CA GLU A 886 -17.56 29.52 30.93
C GLU A 886 -18.35 30.44 30.00
N THR A 887 -18.65 31.66 30.48
CA THR A 887 -19.33 32.70 29.70
C THR A 887 -18.73 34.07 30.01
N PRO A 888 -18.87 35.04 29.09
CA PRO A 888 -18.56 36.45 29.36
C PRO A 888 -19.25 36.95 30.63
N GLN A 889 -18.48 37.57 31.54
CA GLN A 889 -19.02 38.06 32.81
C GLN A 889 -18.03 38.96 33.59
N PRO A 890 -18.51 39.68 34.62
CA PRO A 890 -17.65 40.41 35.55
C PRO A 890 -16.69 39.52 36.34
N VAL A 891 -15.47 40.00 36.55
CA VAL A 891 -14.43 39.34 37.36
C VAL A 891 -14.67 39.65 38.83
N ARG A 892 -15.00 38.61 39.62
CA ARG A 892 -15.42 38.75 41.03
C ARG A 892 -14.30 39.12 42.01
N ALA A 893 -13.04 38.97 41.62
CA ALA A 893 -11.87 39.34 42.42
C ALA A 893 -11.12 40.49 41.72
N ALA A 894 -11.22 41.71 42.23
CA ALA A 894 -10.41 42.82 41.72
C ALA A 894 -8.92 42.51 41.95
N GLY A 895 -8.16 42.42 40.86
CA GLY A 895 -6.74 42.14 40.93
C GLY A 895 -5.90 43.31 41.42
N ALA A 896 -4.76 42.99 42.05
CA ALA A 896 -3.71 43.95 42.37
C ALA A 896 -2.54 43.77 41.40
N GLY A 897 -2.19 44.83 40.68
CA GLY A 897 -1.03 44.88 39.78
C GLY A 897 -1.40 45.24 38.34
N PRO A 898 -0.58 46.05 37.63
CA PRO A 898 -0.91 46.57 36.31
C PRO A 898 -0.65 45.57 35.18
N TRP A 899 0.06 44.46 35.43
CA TRP A 899 0.32 43.46 34.41
C TRP A 899 -0.80 42.42 34.41
N VAL A 900 -1.39 42.17 33.24
CA VAL A 900 -2.54 41.27 33.08
C VAL A 900 -2.35 40.35 31.88
N GLN A 901 -3.00 39.20 31.91
CA GLN A 901 -3.04 38.24 30.81
C GLN A 901 -4.35 37.47 30.86
N TYR A 902 -4.79 36.96 29.73
CA TYR A 902 -5.87 35.97 29.65
C TYR A 902 -5.38 34.71 28.94
N ARG A 903 -6.02 33.59 29.22
CA ARG A 903 -5.91 32.38 28.41
C ARG A 903 -7.29 31.87 28.04
N LEU A 904 -7.39 31.29 26.85
CA LEU A 904 -8.59 30.65 26.34
C LEU A 904 -8.38 29.14 26.23
N ALA A 905 -9.43 28.38 26.51
CA ALA A 905 -9.57 26.98 26.12
C ALA A 905 -10.59 26.90 24.99
N LEU A 906 -10.17 26.42 23.82
CA LEU A 906 -11.00 26.22 22.64
C LEU A 906 -11.36 24.74 22.55
N GLY A 907 -12.57 24.42 23.00
CA GLY A 907 -13.04 23.05 23.14
C GLY A 907 -13.86 22.57 21.94
N ALA A 908 -13.70 21.29 21.59
CA ALA A 908 -14.51 20.60 20.61
C ALA A 908 -14.62 19.10 20.98
N LYS A 909 -15.85 18.57 21.00
CA LYS A 909 -16.07 17.13 21.18
C LYS A 909 -15.38 16.35 20.05
N ASN A 910 -14.54 15.38 20.39
CA ASN A 910 -13.75 14.56 19.46
C ASN A 910 -12.90 15.35 18.44
N GLY A 911 -12.60 16.63 18.72
CA GLY A 911 -11.97 17.51 17.72
C GLY A 911 -12.83 17.76 16.45
N GLY A 912 -14.12 17.40 16.49
CA GLY A 912 -15.02 17.40 15.34
C GLY A 912 -15.56 18.76 14.91
N SER A 913 -15.05 19.88 15.42
CA SER A 913 -15.39 21.22 14.90
C SER A 913 -14.44 22.24 15.53
N THR A 914 -14.59 23.53 15.24
CA THR A 914 -13.88 24.58 15.99
C THR A 914 -14.81 25.67 16.50
N PRO A 915 -14.56 26.23 17.69
CA PRO A 915 -14.93 27.60 17.98
C PRO A 915 -13.98 28.57 17.24
N ARG A 916 -14.52 29.68 16.73
CA ARG A 916 -13.78 30.69 15.97
C ARG A 916 -13.84 32.03 16.70
N VAL A 917 -12.77 32.41 17.39
CA VAL A 917 -12.73 33.61 18.25
C VAL A 917 -12.20 34.82 17.47
N THR A 918 -12.96 35.92 17.44
CA THR A 918 -12.63 37.13 16.67
C THR A 918 -12.25 38.32 17.54
N GLU A 919 -12.69 38.35 18.80
CA GLU A 919 -12.32 39.36 19.80
C GLU A 919 -12.25 38.76 21.20
N VAL A 920 -11.28 39.24 22.00
CA VAL A 920 -11.29 39.12 23.46
C VAL A 920 -11.14 40.50 24.08
N ARG A 921 -11.93 40.79 25.11
CA ARG A 921 -11.95 42.05 25.82
C ARG A 921 -11.79 41.83 27.32
N LEU A 922 -10.80 42.51 27.91
CA LEU A 922 -10.68 42.69 29.35
C LEU A 922 -11.14 44.10 29.73
N GLU A 923 -12.18 44.17 30.56
CA GLU A 923 -12.64 45.42 31.14
C GLU A 923 -11.75 45.82 32.31
N THR A 924 -11.45 47.11 32.41
CA THR A 924 -10.58 47.69 33.44
C THR A 924 -11.26 48.90 34.06
N GLY A 925 -11.17 49.04 35.39
CA GLY A 925 -11.89 50.08 36.13
C GLY A 925 -11.24 50.48 37.44
#